data_AF-A0A9E7GSS0-F1
#
_entry.id   AF-A0A9E7GSS0-F1
#
_cell.length_a   1.000
_cell.length_b   1.000
_cell.length_c   1.000
_cell.angle_alpha   90.00
_cell.angle_beta   90.00
_cell.angle_gamma   90.00
#
_symmetry.space_group_name_H-M   'P 1'
#
loop_
_entity.id
_entity.type
_entity.pdbx_description
1 polymer ?
#
loop_
_entity_poly.entity_id
_entity_poly.type
_entity_poly.pdbx_seq_one_letter_code
_entity_poly.pdbx_strand_id
1 'polypeptide(L)'
;MRLGHRVGPQAPTNLVWLAPALRPTLSTHGTRHITAFSSSSSSALFHCRRADTRIGSRTGGSGGGGDADASAANEMASENQERAELSSRSASSLVRMAQILLHGTLHATIFDAESLTNPQRGSGGFLRMVVEGIEDTIGLGKGTTKHYATIDFEKARVGRTRMLSDEPVNPRWYESFHIYCAHMAANVIFTIKFDNPIGATLIGRAYLPVTEILDGAEVDRWLEICDEDRNPVGDAKIHVKLQFFDVLKDRNWARGVRSTKYPGVPYTFFSQRQGCKVTLYQDAHVPDNFIPRIPLADGKFYEPHRCWEDIFDAISNAQHLIYITGWSVYTEITLVRDTKRPKPGGDVTLGELLKRKASEGVRVLMLVWDDRTSVGLLKKDGLMATHDEETENYFHDTDVHCVLCPRNPDDGGSFVQDLQIATMFTHHQKIVVVDHEMPNKASQQRRIVSFIGGLDLCDGRYDTQFHSLFRTLDTAHHDDFHQPNFGEASITKGGPREPWHDIHSRLEGPIAWDVLFNFEQRWRKQGGKDVLVQLRDLSDIIIPPSPVMFPEDKETWNVQLFRSIDGGAAFGFPETPEDAARAGLVSGKDNIIDRSIQDAYVNAIRRAKNFIYIENQYFLGSSYAWKADGIKPEEIGALHLIPKELSLKIVSKIEAGERFTVYVVVPMWPEGVPESASVQAILDWQRRTMEMMYTDIIQALQAKGTEANPKDYLTFFCLGNREVKKSGEYEPEEQPEPDTNYSKAQEARRFMIYVHTKMMIVDDEYIIIGSANINQRSLDGSRDSEIAMGAYQPYHLSTREPARGQIHGFRLALWYEHLGMLDDAFLQPESLECVQKVNRIAEKYWDLYSSDDLERDLPGHLLSYPIGVSADGEVTELPGTEFFPDTKARVLGAKSDYLPPILTT
;
A
#
# COMPACT_ATOMS: atom_id res chain seq x y z
N MET A 1 20.09 -53.72 59.58
CA MET A 1 21.28 -54.56 59.32
C MET A 1 21.73 -54.28 57.87
N ARG A 2 23.02 -53.95 57.66
CA ARG A 2 24.02 -54.72 56.87
C ARG A 2 23.69 -54.96 55.39
N LEU A 3 24.56 -54.66 54.41
CA LEU A 3 25.84 -53.92 54.46
C LEU A 3 26.36 -53.50 53.07
N GLY A 4 26.80 -52.24 52.94
CA GLY A 4 28.00 -51.79 52.17
C GLY A 4 27.86 -51.60 50.65
N HIS A 5 28.72 -50.85 49.93
CA HIS A 5 29.87 -49.93 50.22
C HIS A 5 30.34 -49.36 48.83
N ARG A 6 31.19 -48.34 48.57
CA ARG A 6 32.01 -47.29 49.23
C ARG A 6 32.55 -46.38 48.08
N VAL A 7 32.96 -45.09 48.16
CA VAL A 7 32.97 -43.97 49.15
C VAL A 7 32.82 -42.63 48.35
N GLY A 8 32.69 -41.48 49.02
CA GLY A 8 33.12 -40.15 48.48
C GLY A 8 34.28 -39.58 49.32
N PRO A 9 34.41 -38.25 49.51
CA PRO A 9 34.09 -37.11 48.63
C PRO A 9 35.28 -36.11 48.51
N GLN A 10 35.24 -35.08 47.64
CA GLN A 10 35.96 -33.81 47.91
C GLN A 10 35.55 -32.60 47.05
N ALA A 11 35.41 -31.47 47.73
CA ALA A 11 35.59 -30.07 47.30
C ALA A 11 36.45 -29.41 48.42
N PRO A 12 37.07 -28.20 48.33
CA PRO A 12 36.46 -26.96 47.79
C PRO A 12 37.46 -25.92 47.18
N THR A 13 37.06 -24.64 47.17
CA THR A 13 37.82 -23.36 47.15
C THR A 13 38.31 -22.70 45.83
N ASN A 14 37.65 -21.57 45.53
CA ASN A 14 38.16 -20.19 45.33
C ASN A 14 39.32 -19.87 44.35
N LEU A 15 39.01 -19.07 43.32
CA LEU A 15 39.75 -17.90 42.77
C LEU A 15 38.82 -17.27 41.70
N VAL A 16 38.24 -16.07 41.83
CA VAL A 16 38.76 -14.70 42.04
C VAL A 16 39.50 -14.13 40.82
N TRP A 17 38.91 -13.04 40.30
CA TRP A 17 39.30 -12.14 39.21
C TRP A 17 40.80 -11.85 39.03
N LEU A 18 41.21 -11.70 37.77
CA LEU A 18 42.14 -10.64 37.33
C LEU A 18 42.03 -10.38 35.82
N ALA A 19 42.12 -9.11 35.41
CA ALA A 19 42.02 -8.67 34.01
C ALA A 19 43.36 -8.16 33.47
N PRO A 20 43.63 -8.24 32.15
CA PRO A 20 44.77 -7.60 31.52
C PRO A 20 44.43 -6.19 31.01
N ALA A 21 44.72 -5.16 31.81
CA ALA A 21 44.68 -3.78 31.34
C ALA A 21 46.02 -3.40 30.65
N LEU A 22 45.96 -2.93 29.40
CA LEU A 22 47.11 -2.35 28.69
C LEU A 22 46.78 -0.96 28.14
N ARG A 23 47.27 0.07 28.83
CA ARG A 23 47.46 1.42 28.26
C ARG A 23 48.81 1.48 27.55
N PRO A 24 48.92 2.31 26.50
CA PRO A 24 50.09 3.18 26.35
C PRO A 24 49.79 4.61 26.81
N THR A 25 50.80 5.33 27.27
CA THR A 25 50.69 6.71 27.79
C THR A 25 51.15 7.76 26.77
N LEU A 26 50.50 8.92 26.77
CA LEU A 26 50.95 10.13 26.09
C LEU A 26 52.18 10.74 26.77
N SER A 27 53.20 11.16 26.00
CA SER A 27 53.94 12.41 26.26
C SER A 27 54.81 12.86 25.06
N THR A 28 54.36 13.92 24.37
CA THR A 28 55.13 15.07 23.85
C THR A 28 56.62 14.93 23.46
N HIS A 29 56.95 15.23 22.19
CA HIS A 29 58.05 16.09 21.65
C HIS A 29 58.35 15.63 20.19
N GLY A 30 58.55 16.48 19.17
CA GLY A 30 58.35 17.94 19.07
C GLY A 30 58.96 18.52 17.77
N THR A 31 58.15 19.19 16.93
CA THR A 31 58.52 20.08 15.79
C THR A 31 59.53 19.61 14.71
N ARG A 32 59.13 19.67 13.43
CA ARG A 32 59.59 20.74 12.49
C ARG A 32 58.85 20.76 11.14
N HIS A 33 58.85 21.96 10.55
CA HIS A 33 58.15 22.45 9.35
C HIS A 33 58.26 21.65 8.05
N ILE A 34 57.26 21.82 7.18
CA ILE A 34 57.31 22.52 5.87
C ILE A 34 55.84 22.75 5.42
N THR A 35 55.26 23.95 5.60
CA THR A 35 55.08 24.99 4.55
C THR A 35 54.65 24.41 3.19
N ALA A 36 53.36 24.29 2.88
CA ALA A 36 52.43 25.37 2.46
C ALA A 36 52.73 25.96 1.07
N PHE A 37 51.75 25.88 0.16
CA PHE A 37 51.53 26.90 -0.86
C PHE A 37 50.07 26.90 -1.35
N SER A 38 49.44 28.07 -1.28
CA SER A 38 48.17 28.40 -1.92
C SER A 38 48.44 29.37 -3.08
N SER A 39 47.74 29.24 -4.21
CA SER A 39 47.50 30.41 -5.08
C SER A 39 46.36 30.21 -6.08
N SER A 40 45.54 31.25 -6.19
CA SER A 40 44.55 31.47 -7.24
C SER A 40 45.11 32.38 -8.33
N SER A 41 44.82 32.09 -9.60
CA SER A 41 44.71 33.09 -10.67
C SER A 41 43.82 32.50 -11.79
N SER A 42 42.80 33.14 -12.35
CA SER A 42 42.43 34.55 -12.62
C SER A 42 42.94 35.10 -13.95
N SER A 43 42.00 35.32 -14.89
CA SER A 43 42.03 36.30 -15.99
C SER A 43 43.03 36.08 -17.17
N ALA A 44 42.79 36.53 -18.42
CA ALA A 44 41.56 36.99 -19.10
C ALA A 44 41.75 37.21 -20.63
N LEU A 45 40.63 37.39 -21.34
CA LEU A 45 40.38 38.28 -22.51
C LEU A 45 41.19 38.14 -23.81
N PHE A 46 40.46 37.90 -24.91
CA PHE A 46 40.15 38.86 -26.00
C PHE A 46 38.81 38.39 -26.62
N HIS A 47 37.70 39.14 -26.75
CA HIS A 47 37.43 40.45 -27.41
C HIS A 47 37.92 40.46 -28.87
N CYS A 48 37.09 40.72 -29.90
CA CYS A 48 35.96 41.66 -30.05
C CYS A 48 34.76 41.03 -30.81
N ARG A 49 33.49 41.38 -30.55
CA ARG A 49 32.69 42.51 -31.13
C ARG A 49 32.59 42.49 -32.67
N ARG A 50 31.43 42.79 -33.31
CA ARG A 50 30.08 43.17 -32.84
C ARG A 50 29.10 43.14 -34.03
N ALA A 51 27.80 42.88 -33.76
CA ALA A 51 26.64 43.58 -34.35
C ALA A 51 26.44 43.50 -35.90
N ASP A 52 25.31 43.83 -36.51
CA ASP A 52 23.92 44.01 -36.04
C ASP A 52 22.96 43.86 -37.24
N THR A 53 21.64 43.74 -36.99
CA THR A 53 20.54 44.00 -37.96
C THR A 53 20.52 43.19 -39.28
N ARG A 54 19.47 43.19 -40.12
CA ARG A 54 18.00 43.04 -39.95
C ARG A 54 17.42 42.82 -41.37
N ILE A 55 16.43 41.91 -41.53
CA ILE A 55 15.50 41.85 -42.69
C ILE A 55 16.18 41.51 -44.04
N GLY A 56 15.59 40.78 -45.00
CA GLY A 56 14.37 39.98 -44.98
C GLY A 56 13.66 39.93 -46.35
N SER A 57 13.07 38.77 -46.67
CA SER A 57 12.08 38.52 -47.75
C SER A 57 12.55 38.48 -49.22
N ARG A 58 11.90 37.59 -50.00
CA ARG A 58 11.70 37.62 -51.49
C ARG A 58 12.96 37.37 -52.36
N THR A 59 12.89 36.79 -53.57
CA THR A 59 11.80 36.13 -54.34
C THR A 59 12.35 35.23 -55.46
N GLY A 60 11.73 34.07 -55.67
CA GLY A 60 11.11 33.66 -56.95
C GLY A 60 11.95 33.31 -58.19
N GLY A 61 11.80 32.05 -58.65
CA GLY A 61 11.97 31.62 -60.05
C GLY A 61 13.39 31.29 -60.52
N SER A 62 13.58 30.64 -61.68
CA SER A 62 12.62 29.88 -62.51
C SER A 62 13.34 29.13 -63.65
N GLY A 63 13.19 27.79 -63.72
CA GLY A 63 13.71 26.95 -64.82
C GLY A 63 15.24 26.72 -64.81
N GLY A 64 15.77 25.73 -65.52
CA GLY A 64 15.08 24.64 -66.22
C GLY A 64 15.92 23.94 -67.31
N GLY A 65 16.05 22.61 -67.23
CA GLY A 65 16.64 21.74 -68.27
C GLY A 65 18.16 21.59 -68.21
N GLY A 66 18.68 20.36 -68.32
CA GLY A 66 20.13 20.11 -68.39
C GLY A 66 20.66 18.68 -68.20
N ASP A 67 19.83 17.67 -67.88
CA ASP A 67 20.30 16.30 -67.63
C ASP A 67 20.77 15.56 -68.90
N ALA A 68 21.97 14.96 -68.85
CA ALA A 68 22.44 13.94 -69.80
C ALA A 68 23.71 13.17 -69.34
N ASP A 69 23.69 12.49 -68.17
CA ASP A 69 24.45 11.22 -67.96
C ASP A 69 24.15 10.57 -66.60
N ALA A 70 23.18 9.64 -66.55
CA ALA A 70 22.86 8.85 -65.33
C ALA A 70 22.09 7.52 -65.59
N SER A 71 21.95 7.08 -66.84
CA SER A 71 20.97 6.03 -67.23
C SER A 71 21.39 4.57 -66.97
N ALA A 72 22.48 4.31 -66.25
CA ALA A 72 23.01 2.96 -66.02
C ALA A 72 22.86 2.44 -64.57
N ALA A 73 22.35 3.27 -63.64
CA ALA A 73 22.25 2.92 -62.22
C ALA A 73 20.84 2.52 -61.74
N ASN A 74 19.78 2.88 -62.47
CA ASN A 74 18.40 2.78 -61.97
C ASN A 74 17.70 1.42 -62.18
N GLU A 75 18.03 0.67 -63.24
CA GLU A 75 17.32 -0.60 -63.52
C GLU A 75 17.58 -1.64 -62.42
N MET A 76 18.83 -1.75 -61.94
CA MET A 76 19.23 -2.72 -60.91
C MET A 76 18.70 -2.39 -59.50
N ALA A 77 18.15 -1.19 -59.29
CA ALA A 77 17.47 -0.81 -58.05
C ALA A 77 16.00 -1.25 -58.03
N SER A 78 15.31 -1.16 -59.18
CA SER A 78 13.86 -1.43 -59.27
C SER A 78 13.48 -2.89 -59.01
N GLU A 79 14.17 -3.86 -59.60
CA GLU A 79 13.88 -5.30 -59.41
C GLU A 79 14.08 -5.78 -57.96
N ASN A 80 14.99 -5.15 -57.22
CA ASN A 80 15.21 -5.44 -55.80
C ASN A 80 14.10 -4.85 -54.92
N GLN A 81 13.47 -3.75 -55.34
CA GLN A 81 12.41 -3.09 -54.58
C GLN A 81 11.06 -3.83 -54.73
N GLU A 82 10.70 -4.29 -55.93
CA GLU A 82 9.50 -5.14 -56.11
C GLU A 82 9.62 -6.49 -55.35
N ARG A 83 10.81 -7.10 -55.33
CA ARG A 83 11.04 -8.32 -54.52
C ARG A 83 10.92 -8.07 -53.01
N ALA A 84 11.29 -6.89 -52.52
CA ALA A 84 11.10 -6.52 -51.12
C ALA A 84 9.61 -6.35 -50.78
N GLU A 85 8.83 -5.68 -51.64
CA GLU A 85 7.39 -5.46 -51.42
C GLU A 85 6.54 -6.74 -51.56
N LEU A 86 6.94 -7.69 -52.41
CA LEU A 86 6.28 -9.00 -52.49
C LEU A 86 6.60 -9.90 -51.29
N SER A 87 7.77 -9.72 -50.65
CA SER A 87 8.14 -10.43 -49.42
C SER A 87 7.43 -9.85 -48.18
N SER A 88 7.37 -8.52 -48.05
CA SER A 88 6.69 -7.88 -46.91
C SER A 88 5.18 -8.11 -46.88
N ARG A 89 4.55 -8.39 -48.03
CA ARG A 89 3.12 -8.72 -48.15
C ARG A 89 2.74 -10.17 -47.82
N SER A 90 3.71 -11.09 -47.68
CA SER A 90 3.43 -12.46 -47.21
C SER A 90 3.68 -12.65 -45.71
N ALA A 91 4.57 -11.85 -45.12
CA ALA A 91 4.98 -11.94 -43.71
C ALA A 91 4.16 -11.07 -42.72
N SER A 92 3.06 -10.44 -43.17
CA SER A 92 2.31 -9.42 -42.40
C SER A 92 0.82 -9.71 -42.19
N SER A 93 0.35 -10.93 -42.50
CA SER A 93 -1.07 -11.33 -42.38
C SER A 93 -1.52 -11.72 -40.95
N LEU A 94 -0.71 -11.44 -39.92
CA LEU A 94 -1.16 -11.42 -38.53
C LEU A 94 -2.15 -10.26 -38.34
N VAL A 95 -3.43 -10.54 -38.61
CA VAL A 95 -4.54 -9.65 -38.26
C VAL A 95 -4.43 -9.32 -36.77
N ARG A 96 -4.12 -8.07 -36.46
CA ARG A 96 -4.07 -7.56 -35.09
C ARG A 96 -5.49 -7.65 -34.52
N MET A 97 -5.77 -8.72 -33.79
CA MET A 97 -7.07 -8.95 -33.16
C MET A 97 -7.41 -7.75 -32.27
N ALA A 98 -8.65 -7.27 -32.35
CA ALA A 98 -9.11 -6.20 -31.49
C ALA A 98 -9.04 -6.66 -30.03
N GLN A 99 -8.35 -5.88 -29.18
CA GLN A 99 -8.41 -6.08 -27.74
C GLN A 99 -9.79 -5.65 -27.24
N ILE A 100 -10.35 -6.42 -26.31
CA ILE A 100 -11.68 -6.24 -25.75
C ILE A 100 -11.55 -6.06 -24.23
N LEU A 101 -12.39 -5.21 -23.65
CA LEU A 101 -12.43 -4.98 -22.21
C LEU A 101 -13.07 -6.17 -21.49
N LEU A 102 -12.29 -6.87 -20.66
CA LEU A 102 -12.78 -7.76 -19.63
C LEU A 102 -12.90 -6.98 -18.32
N HIS A 103 -14.08 -6.39 -18.06
CA HIS A 103 -14.45 -5.81 -16.76
C HIS A 103 -15.50 -6.68 -16.07
N GLY A 104 -15.10 -7.36 -15.00
CA GLY A 104 -15.91 -8.42 -14.40
C GLY A 104 -15.07 -9.42 -13.62
N THR A 105 -15.51 -10.66 -13.54
CA THR A 105 -14.78 -11.74 -12.85
C THR A 105 -14.70 -12.98 -13.74
N LEU A 106 -13.49 -13.45 -14.00
CA LEU A 106 -13.21 -14.69 -14.71
C LEU A 106 -13.07 -15.82 -13.69
N HIS A 107 -13.98 -16.78 -13.73
CA HIS A 107 -13.79 -18.06 -13.07
C HIS A 107 -12.94 -18.92 -14.01
N ALA A 108 -11.81 -19.45 -13.52
CA ALA A 108 -10.93 -20.31 -14.31
C ALA A 108 -10.48 -21.52 -13.49
N THR A 109 -10.38 -22.69 -14.12
CA THR A 109 -9.78 -23.90 -13.55
C THR A 109 -8.70 -24.40 -14.50
N ILE A 110 -7.51 -24.65 -13.97
CA ILE A 110 -6.46 -25.40 -14.66
C ILE A 110 -6.47 -26.80 -14.05
N PHE A 111 -6.85 -27.79 -14.84
CA PHE A 111 -6.89 -29.18 -14.40
C PHE A 111 -5.48 -29.77 -14.45
N ASP A 112 -4.97 -29.98 -15.65
CA ASP A 112 -3.70 -30.64 -15.92
C ASP A 112 -3.15 -30.26 -17.30
N ALA A 113 -1.94 -30.74 -17.59
CA ALA A 113 -1.35 -30.74 -18.92
C ALA A 113 -0.88 -32.15 -19.27
N GLU A 114 -0.78 -32.46 -20.57
CA GLU A 114 -0.30 -33.75 -21.08
C GLU A 114 0.83 -33.57 -22.09
N SER A 115 1.65 -34.63 -22.20
CA SER A 115 2.72 -34.78 -23.20
C SER A 115 3.80 -33.68 -23.15
N LEU A 116 4.08 -33.12 -21.97
CA LEU A 116 5.14 -32.13 -21.80
C LEU A 116 6.52 -32.77 -22.06
N THR A 117 7.11 -32.47 -23.21
CA THR A 117 8.47 -32.89 -23.55
C THR A 117 9.48 -31.89 -23.02
N ASN A 118 10.37 -32.31 -22.11
CA ASN A 118 11.45 -31.45 -21.63
C ASN A 118 12.44 -31.16 -22.80
N PRO A 119 12.64 -29.88 -23.22
CA PRO A 119 13.51 -29.55 -24.35
C PRO A 119 14.96 -30.04 -24.18
N GLN A 120 15.47 -30.11 -22.94
CA GLN A 120 16.81 -30.60 -22.64
C GLN A 120 17.00 -32.11 -22.90
N ARG A 121 15.93 -32.86 -23.16
CA ARG A 121 16.01 -34.26 -23.63
C ARG A 121 16.07 -34.40 -25.16
N GLY A 122 15.85 -33.32 -25.91
CA GLY A 122 15.82 -33.34 -27.39
C GLY A 122 17.17 -33.10 -28.08
N SER A 123 18.07 -32.30 -27.49
CA SER A 123 19.36 -31.95 -28.08
C SER A 123 20.49 -32.86 -27.60
N GLY A 124 21.20 -33.51 -28.53
CA GLY A 124 22.07 -34.65 -28.23
C GLY A 124 23.41 -34.35 -27.52
N GLY A 125 23.79 -35.26 -26.62
CA GLY A 125 25.17 -35.72 -26.41
C GLY A 125 26.13 -34.84 -25.60
N PHE A 126 26.16 -33.51 -25.81
CA PHE A 126 27.28 -32.68 -25.34
C PHE A 126 26.96 -31.87 -24.08
N LEU A 127 25.80 -31.21 -24.03
CA LEU A 127 25.41 -30.29 -22.94
C LEU A 127 25.26 -31.01 -21.58
N ARG A 128 24.82 -32.27 -21.61
CA ARG A 128 24.67 -33.12 -20.41
C ARG A 128 25.96 -33.20 -19.58
N MET A 129 27.12 -33.33 -20.24
CA MET A 129 28.41 -33.50 -19.58
C MET A 129 28.91 -32.23 -18.89
N VAL A 130 28.43 -31.06 -19.32
CA VAL A 130 28.77 -29.75 -18.74
C VAL A 130 27.91 -29.46 -17.51
N VAL A 131 26.62 -29.80 -17.54
CA VAL A 131 25.72 -29.57 -16.39
C VAL A 131 25.99 -30.58 -15.28
N GLU A 132 25.99 -31.90 -15.57
CA GLU A 132 26.28 -32.94 -14.57
C GLU A 132 27.67 -32.75 -13.93
N GLY A 133 28.66 -32.25 -14.68
CA GLY A 133 30.02 -31.97 -14.17
C GLY A 133 30.14 -30.72 -13.29
N ILE A 134 29.21 -29.76 -13.38
CA ILE A 134 29.20 -28.55 -12.56
C ILE A 134 28.49 -28.81 -11.23
N GLU A 135 27.38 -29.57 -11.23
CA GLU A 135 26.64 -29.92 -10.01
C GLU A 135 27.52 -30.67 -8.99
N ASP A 136 28.23 -31.72 -9.41
CA ASP A 136 29.15 -32.50 -8.57
C ASP A 136 30.36 -31.68 -8.05
N THR A 137 30.71 -30.56 -8.70
CA THR A 137 31.87 -29.73 -8.33
C THR A 137 31.55 -28.66 -7.28
N ILE A 138 30.28 -28.26 -7.13
CA ILE A 138 29.86 -27.15 -6.25
C ILE A 138 29.13 -27.66 -4.98
N GLY A 139 28.69 -28.92 -4.95
CA GLY A 139 28.11 -29.55 -3.76
C GLY A 139 26.67 -29.13 -3.45
N LEU A 140 25.99 -28.51 -4.41
CA LEU A 140 24.54 -28.26 -4.35
C LEU A 140 23.81 -29.57 -4.65
N GLY A 141 22.92 -29.99 -3.73
CA GLY A 141 22.16 -31.23 -3.89
C GLY A 141 21.20 -31.18 -5.08
N LYS A 142 20.92 -32.36 -5.67
CA LYS A 142 20.06 -32.52 -6.85
C LYS A 142 18.70 -31.83 -6.70
N GLY A 143 18.54 -30.68 -7.36
CA GLY A 143 17.30 -29.91 -7.36
C GLY A 143 16.19 -30.63 -8.12
N THR A 144 15.01 -30.79 -7.51
CA THR A 144 13.84 -31.35 -8.18
C THR A 144 13.18 -30.33 -9.09
N THR A 145 12.85 -30.76 -10.31
CA THR A 145 12.17 -29.96 -11.33
C THR A 145 10.76 -29.58 -10.87
N LYS A 146 10.48 -28.30 -10.60
CA LYS A 146 9.16 -27.79 -10.22
C LYS A 146 8.39 -27.29 -11.45
N HIS A 147 7.15 -27.75 -11.65
CA HIS A 147 6.27 -27.31 -12.75
C HIS A 147 5.10 -26.45 -12.25
N TYR A 148 4.78 -25.37 -12.99
CA TYR A 148 3.61 -24.55 -12.74
C TYR A 148 3.05 -23.93 -14.04
N ALA A 149 1.77 -23.56 -14.02
CA ALA A 149 1.10 -22.82 -15.08
C ALA A 149 0.71 -21.41 -14.60
N THR A 150 0.60 -20.46 -15.52
CA THR A 150 0.18 -19.08 -15.21
C THR A 150 -0.90 -18.59 -16.16
N ILE A 151 -1.80 -17.76 -15.64
CA ILE A 151 -2.89 -17.11 -16.38
C ILE A 151 -2.49 -15.66 -16.61
N ASP A 152 -2.47 -15.26 -17.87
CA ASP A 152 -2.01 -13.96 -18.35
C ASP A 152 -3.08 -13.35 -19.29
N PHE A 153 -3.46 -12.09 -19.10
CA PHE A 153 -4.23 -11.32 -20.08
C PHE A 153 -3.28 -10.49 -20.94
N GLU A 154 -2.98 -10.97 -22.15
CA GLU A 154 -1.88 -10.49 -23.01
C GLU A 154 -0.50 -10.48 -22.31
N LYS A 155 -0.20 -9.44 -21.52
CA LYS A 155 1.02 -9.31 -20.70
C LYS A 155 0.75 -9.18 -19.19
N ALA A 156 -0.51 -9.02 -18.78
CA ALA A 156 -0.88 -8.81 -17.38
C ALA A 156 -1.05 -10.16 -16.67
N ARG A 157 -0.15 -10.46 -15.72
CA ARG A 157 -0.27 -11.64 -14.85
C ARG A 157 -1.50 -11.52 -13.95
N VAL A 158 -2.39 -12.51 -13.98
CA VAL A 158 -3.60 -12.53 -13.15
C VAL A 158 -3.82 -13.81 -12.34
N GLY A 159 -3.05 -14.87 -12.58
CA GLY A 159 -3.02 -16.06 -11.73
C GLY A 159 -1.80 -16.94 -11.97
N ARG A 160 -1.46 -17.79 -11.00
CA ARG A 160 -0.46 -18.86 -11.11
C ARG A 160 -0.94 -20.07 -10.30
N THR A 161 -0.62 -21.27 -10.77
CA THR A 161 -0.81 -22.48 -9.97
C THR A 161 0.29 -22.62 -8.92
N ARG A 162 0.05 -23.47 -7.94
CA ARG A 162 1.10 -24.06 -7.09
C ARG A 162 2.16 -24.78 -7.94
N MET A 163 3.35 -24.92 -7.38
CA MET A 163 4.43 -25.70 -7.97
C MET A 163 4.29 -27.21 -7.66
N LEU A 164 4.52 -28.07 -8.65
CA LEU A 164 4.50 -29.53 -8.53
C LEU A 164 5.88 -30.12 -8.86
N SER A 165 6.43 -30.99 -8.01
CA SER A 165 7.75 -31.62 -8.21
C SER A 165 7.72 -33.00 -8.88
N ASP A 166 6.59 -33.70 -8.80
CA ASP A 166 6.56 -35.17 -8.94
C ASP A 166 5.98 -35.67 -10.29
N GLU A 167 5.36 -34.78 -11.08
CA GLU A 167 4.66 -35.12 -12.34
C GLU A 167 5.21 -34.35 -13.57
N PRO A 168 6.49 -34.51 -13.95
CA PRO A 168 7.17 -33.65 -14.93
C PRO A 168 6.78 -33.85 -16.42
N VAL A 169 5.79 -34.69 -16.71
CA VAL A 169 5.30 -34.98 -18.08
C VAL A 169 3.82 -34.67 -18.23
N ASN A 170 3.02 -35.03 -17.21
CA ASN A 170 1.58 -34.81 -17.18
C ASN A 170 1.15 -34.18 -15.83
N PRO A 171 1.54 -32.92 -15.53
CA PRO A 171 1.32 -32.30 -14.23
C PRO A 171 -0.16 -31.99 -13.95
N ARG A 172 -0.64 -32.32 -12.75
CA ARG A 172 -2.04 -32.15 -12.32
C ARG A 172 -2.21 -31.16 -11.17
N TRP A 173 -2.67 -29.96 -11.50
CA TRP A 173 -2.88 -28.89 -10.52
C TRP A 173 -4.25 -28.99 -9.85
N TYR A 174 -5.32 -29.26 -10.61
CA TYR A 174 -6.73 -29.21 -10.19
C TYR A 174 -7.06 -27.94 -9.40
N GLU A 175 -6.63 -26.79 -9.92
CA GLU A 175 -6.61 -25.51 -9.20
C GLU A 175 -7.56 -24.50 -9.86
N SER A 176 -8.35 -23.81 -9.03
CA SER A 176 -9.42 -22.91 -9.48
C SER A 176 -9.23 -21.49 -8.94
N PHE A 177 -9.55 -20.51 -9.76
CA PHE A 177 -9.27 -19.09 -9.55
C PHE A 177 -10.53 -18.24 -9.75
N HIS A 178 -10.71 -17.26 -8.87
CA HIS A 178 -11.75 -16.23 -8.97
C HIS A 178 -11.08 -14.90 -9.33
N ILE A 179 -10.76 -14.73 -10.62
CA ILE A 179 -9.92 -13.64 -11.11
C ILE A 179 -10.76 -12.39 -11.34
N TYR A 180 -10.51 -11.32 -10.59
CA TYR A 180 -11.05 -10.00 -10.92
C TYR A 180 -10.38 -9.45 -12.18
N CYS A 181 -11.19 -8.97 -13.13
CA CYS A 181 -10.73 -8.47 -14.43
C CYS A 181 -11.08 -6.99 -14.60
N ALA A 182 -10.10 -6.20 -15.05
CA ALA A 182 -10.26 -4.82 -15.51
C ALA A 182 -9.29 -4.51 -16.68
N HIS A 183 -9.20 -5.45 -17.65
CA HIS A 183 -8.10 -5.54 -18.60
C HIS A 183 -8.56 -5.47 -20.06
N MET A 184 -7.75 -4.87 -20.94
CA MET A 184 -7.90 -4.97 -22.39
C MET A 184 -7.11 -6.18 -22.91
N ALA A 185 -7.77 -7.16 -23.53
CA ALA A 185 -7.11 -8.37 -24.03
C ALA A 185 -7.78 -8.92 -25.31
N ALA A 186 -7.00 -9.57 -26.17
CA ALA A 186 -7.53 -10.39 -27.26
C ALA A 186 -7.50 -11.89 -26.92
N ASN A 187 -6.59 -12.31 -26.03
CA ASN A 187 -6.42 -13.69 -25.58
C ASN A 187 -6.29 -13.76 -24.05
N VAL A 188 -6.89 -14.79 -23.45
CA VAL A 188 -6.41 -15.37 -22.19
C VAL A 188 -5.30 -16.33 -22.54
N ILE A 189 -4.14 -16.20 -21.90
CA ILE A 189 -2.92 -16.93 -22.23
C ILE A 189 -2.53 -17.79 -21.03
N PHE A 190 -2.25 -19.07 -21.31
CA PHE A 190 -1.81 -20.05 -20.32
C PHE A 190 -0.34 -20.39 -20.57
N THR A 191 0.55 -19.88 -19.73
CA THR A 191 2.00 -20.10 -19.85
C THR A 191 2.45 -21.23 -18.92
N ILE A 192 3.05 -22.30 -19.45
CA ILE A 192 3.62 -23.39 -18.63
C ILE A 192 5.13 -23.18 -18.47
N LYS A 193 5.62 -23.31 -17.24
CA LYS A 193 7.03 -23.10 -16.87
C LYS A 193 7.57 -24.22 -15.99
N PHE A 194 8.88 -24.41 -16.06
CA PHE A 194 9.69 -25.23 -15.16
C PHE A 194 10.57 -24.29 -14.33
N ASP A 195 10.41 -24.25 -13.01
CA ASP A 195 11.30 -23.52 -12.11
C ASP A 195 12.47 -24.37 -11.64
N ASN A 196 13.66 -23.77 -11.60
CA ASN A 196 14.92 -24.48 -11.35
C ASN A 196 15.95 -23.56 -10.66
N PRO A 197 17.02 -24.12 -10.05
CA PRO A 197 18.00 -23.33 -9.26
C PRO A 197 18.75 -22.22 -10.01
N ILE A 198 18.67 -22.20 -11.34
CA ILE A 198 19.29 -21.20 -12.24
C ILE A 198 18.23 -20.22 -12.80
N GLY A 199 16.94 -20.59 -12.78
CA GLY A 199 15.81 -19.73 -13.09
C GLY A 199 14.70 -20.38 -13.93
N ALA A 200 13.50 -19.81 -13.87
CA ALA A 200 12.30 -20.33 -14.54
C ALA A 200 12.43 -20.38 -16.07
N THR A 201 12.32 -21.59 -16.63
CA THR A 201 12.36 -21.89 -18.07
C THR A 201 10.96 -22.01 -18.64
N LEU A 202 10.71 -21.39 -19.80
CA LEU A 202 9.46 -21.52 -20.56
C LEU A 202 9.35 -22.90 -21.21
N ILE A 203 8.20 -23.56 -21.08
CA ILE A 203 7.86 -24.79 -21.84
C ILE A 203 7.00 -24.45 -23.06
N GLY A 204 6.04 -23.53 -22.91
CA GLY A 204 5.20 -23.03 -24.00
C GLY A 204 4.01 -22.21 -23.51
N ARG A 205 3.19 -21.74 -24.46
CA ARG A 205 1.97 -20.96 -24.22
C ARG A 205 0.79 -21.55 -24.99
N ALA A 206 -0.34 -21.71 -24.32
CA ALA A 206 -1.63 -21.97 -24.95
C ALA A 206 -2.50 -20.71 -24.96
N TYR A 207 -3.35 -20.55 -25.98
CA TYR A 207 -4.08 -19.30 -26.22
C TYR A 207 -5.58 -19.55 -26.33
N LEU A 208 -6.37 -18.70 -25.67
CA LEU A 208 -7.83 -18.73 -25.66
C LEU A 208 -8.39 -17.36 -26.08
N PRO A 209 -8.93 -17.20 -27.29
CA PRO A 209 -9.54 -15.96 -27.75
C PRO A 209 -10.61 -15.45 -26.78
N VAL A 210 -10.49 -14.19 -26.35
CA VAL A 210 -11.41 -13.54 -25.40
C VAL A 210 -12.84 -13.53 -25.93
N THR A 211 -13.01 -13.43 -27.25
CA THR A 211 -14.32 -13.48 -27.93
C THR A 211 -15.13 -14.75 -27.64
N GLU A 212 -14.50 -15.86 -27.24
CA GLU A 212 -15.19 -17.12 -26.95
C GLU A 212 -15.75 -17.22 -25.51
N ILE A 213 -15.52 -16.22 -24.65
CA ILE A 213 -16.04 -16.20 -23.26
C ILE A 213 -16.96 -15.01 -22.95
N LEU A 214 -17.15 -14.05 -23.88
CA LEU A 214 -17.86 -12.78 -23.61
C LEU A 214 -19.35 -12.92 -23.30
N ASP A 215 -20.04 -13.89 -23.90
CA ASP A 215 -21.46 -14.13 -23.61
C ASP A 215 -21.67 -14.65 -22.17
N GLY A 216 -20.62 -15.21 -21.57
CA GLY A 216 -20.61 -15.88 -20.27
C GLY A 216 -21.00 -17.36 -20.36
N ALA A 217 -20.90 -17.98 -21.53
CA ALA A 217 -20.87 -19.43 -21.66
C ALA A 217 -19.69 -20.03 -20.90
N GLU A 218 -19.83 -21.29 -20.50
CA GLU A 218 -18.73 -22.07 -19.94
C GLU A 218 -17.93 -22.71 -21.09
N VAL A 219 -16.62 -22.50 -21.09
CA VAL A 219 -15.69 -23.08 -22.05
C VAL A 219 -14.80 -24.08 -21.31
N ASP A 220 -14.94 -25.36 -21.63
CA ASP A 220 -14.15 -26.47 -21.08
C ASP A 220 -13.49 -27.20 -22.26
N ARG A 221 -12.14 -27.12 -22.37
CA ARG A 221 -11.41 -27.69 -23.51
C ARG A 221 -9.93 -27.92 -23.25
N TRP A 222 -9.37 -28.83 -24.04
CA TRP A 222 -7.93 -28.96 -24.25
C TRP A 222 -7.45 -27.91 -25.24
N LEU A 223 -6.41 -27.16 -24.87
CA LEU A 223 -5.72 -26.21 -25.74
C LEU A 223 -4.34 -26.76 -26.11
N GLU A 224 -3.92 -26.49 -27.34
CA GLU A 224 -2.58 -26.81 -27.84
C GLU A 224 -1.55 -25.84 -27.23
N ILE A 225 -0.41 -26.38 -26.80
CA ILE A 225 0.70 -25.60 -26.26
C ILE A 225 1.66 -25.30 -27.40
N CYS A 226 1.91 -24.01 -27.65
CA CYS A 226 2.81 -23.54 -28.70
C CYS A 226 4.11 -22.94 -28.16
N ASP A 227 5.11 -22.85 -29.03
CA ASP A 227 6.32 -22.05 -28.83
C ASP A 227 6.05 -20.53 -28.96
N GLU A 228 7.11 -19.73 -28.99
CA GLU A 228 6.99 -18.27 -29.11
C GLU A 228 6.59 -17.81 -30.52
N ASP A 229 6.86 -18.61 -31.55
CA ASP A 229 6.46 -18.39 -32.95
C ASP A 229 5.04 -18.95 -33.26
N ARG A 230 4.37 -19.50 -32.25
CA ARG A 230 3.04 -20.15 -32.28
C ARG A 230 2.99 -21.55 -32.96
N ASN A 231 4.11 -22.23 -33.14
CA ASN A 231 4.12 -23.64 -33.60
C ASN A 231 3.82 -24.60 -32.43
N PRO A 232 3.10 -25.72 -32.62
CA PRO A 232 2.84 -26.70 -31.56
C PRO A 232 4.10 -27.35 -30.99
N VAL A 233 4.18 -27.48 -29.66
CA VAL A 233 5.29 -28.13 -28.93
C VAL A 233 5.08 -29.64 -28.91
N GLY A 234 5.13 -30.27 -30.09
CA GLY A 234 4.75 -31.67 -30.27
C GLY A 234 3.25 -31.88 -29.99
N ASP A 235 2.90 -32.95 -29.28
CA ASP A 235 1.52 -33.26 -28.87
C ASP A 235 1.07 -32.56 -27.58
N ALA A 236 1.86 -31.61 -27.04
CA ALA A 236 1.65 -31.01 -25.73
C ALA A 236 0.37 -30.16 -25.64
N LYS A 237 -0.46 -30.42 -24.61
CA LYS A 237 -1.77 -29.77 -24.41
C LYS A 237 -2.04 -29.46 -22.94
N ILE A 238 -2.90 -28.47 -22.68
CA ILE A 238 -3.38 -28.09 -21.33
C ILE A 238 -4.90 -28.17 -21.27
N HIS A 239 -5.46 -28.77 -20.22
CA HIS A 239 -6.90 -28.83 -19.97
C HIS A 239 -7.32 -27.66 -19.08
N VAL A 240 -8.17 -26.78 -19.63
CA VAL A 240 -8.65 -25.58 -18.94
C VAL A 240 -10.17 -25.44 -19.05
N LYS A 241 -10.77 -24.90 -17.99
CA LYS A 241 -12.15 -24.47 -17.94
C LYS A 241 -12.25 -22.99 -17.57
N LEU A 242 -13.10 -22.24 -18.24
CA LEU A 242 -13.30 -20.80 -18.04
C LEU A 242 -14.77 -20.42 -18.12
N GLN A 243 -15.18 -19.43 -17.33
CA GLN A 243 -16.45 -18.71 -17.49
C GLN A 243 -16.29 -17.26 -17.04
N PHE A 244 -16.66 -16.31 -17.90
CA PHE A 244 -16.57 -14.87 -17.60
C PHE A 244 -17.92 -14.29 -17.15
N PHE A 245 -17.88 -13.62 -16.01
CA PHE A 245 -18.99 -12.90 -15.42
C PHE A 245 -18.74 -11.39 -15.55
N ASP A 246 -19.23 -10.83 -16.64
CA ASP A 246 -19.32 -9.37 -16.86
C ASP A 246 -19.90 -8.65 -15.63
N VAL A 247 -19.32 -7.50 -15.27
CA VAL A 247 -19.65 -6.80 -14.03
C VAL A 247 -21.13 -6.36 -13.94
N LEU A 248 -21.80 -6.13 -15.07
CA LEU A 248 -23.23 -5.78 -15.13
C LEU A 248 -24.15 -6.94 -14.71
N LYS A 249 -23.63 -8.18 -14.71
CA LYS A 249 -24.35 -9.39 -14.23
C LYS A 249 -24.33 -9.49 -12.69
N ASP A 250 -23.51 -8.72 -11.99
CA ASP A 250 -23.49 -8.71 -10.53
C ASP A 250 -24.77 -8.08 -9.92
N ARG A 251 -25.15 -8.56 -8.73
CA ARG A 251 -26.38 -8.15 -8.05
C ARG A 251 -26.28 -6.80 -7.34
N ASN A 252 -25.06 -6.35 -7.04
CA ASN A 252 -24.75 -5.15 -6.26
C ASN A 252 -24.00 -4.08 -7.07
N TRP A 253 -23.47 -4.38 -8.27
CA TRP A 253 -22.94 -3.39 -9.22
C TRP A 253 -23.85 -2.16 -9.34
N ALA A 254 -23.25 -0.97 -9.13
CA ALA A 254 -23.92 0.33 -9.15
C ALA A 254 -25.20 0.44 -8.28
N ARG A 255 -25.30 -0.34 -7.20
CA ARG A 255 -26.48 -0.40 -6.30
C ARG A 255 -26.13 -0.29 -4.82
N GLY A 256 -24.85 -0.21 -4.48
CA GLY A 256 -24.36 -0.17 -3.11
C GLY A 256 -24.52 -1.51 -2.38
N VAL A 257 -24.53 -1.48 -1.05
CA VAL A 257 -24.80 -2.63 -0.17
C VAL A 257 -26.22 -3.17 -0.37
N ARG A 258 -27.18 -2.28 -0.73
CA ARG A 258 -28.54 -2.58 -1.22
C ARG A 258 -29.50 -3.24 -0.23
N SER A 259 -29.04 -3.90 0.82
CA SER A 259 -29.88 -4.69 1.73
C SER A 259 -29.23 -4.97 3.08
N THR A 260 -30.02 -5.03 4.15
CA THR A 260 -29.62 -5.59 5.46
C THR A 260 -29.10 -7.03 5.36
N LYS A 261 -29.46 -7.75 4.28
CA LYS A 261 -29.08 -9.14 3.99
C LYS A 261 -27.92 -9.26 2.98
N TYR A 262 -27.09 -8.23 2.82
CA TYR A 262 -25.84 -8.37 2.06
C TYR A 262 -24.94 -9.43 2.74
N PRO A 263 -24.41 -10.42 1.99
CA PRO A 263 -23.74 -11.58 2.60
C PRO A 263 -22.30 -11.31 3.05
N GLY A 264 -21.72 -10.16 2.69
CA GLY A 264 -20.28 -9.92 2.74
C GLY A 264 -19.65 -9.96 1.35
N VAL A 265 -18.35 -9.65 1.30
CA VAL A 265 -17.51 -9.90 0.12
C VAL A 265 -17.30 -11.43 -0.01
N PRO A 266 -17.54 -12.03 -1.19
CA PRO A 266 -17.37 -13.46 -1.42
C PRO A 266 -15.88 -13.84 -1.55
N TYR A 267 -15.57 -15.12 -1.38
CA TYR A 267 -14.21 -15.68 -1.50
C TYR A 267 -13.20 -14.94 -0.62
N THR A 268 -13.35 -15.04 0.70
CA THR A 268 -12.42 -14.47 1.68
C THR A 268 -12.31 -15.40 2.88
N PHE A 269 -11.13 -15.42 3.53
CA PHE A 269 -10.85 -16.30 4.67
C PHE A 269 -11.77 -16.04 5.87
N PHE A 270 -12.07 -14.76 6.16
CA PHE A 270 -13.04 -14.37 7.17
C PHE A 270 -14.39 -13.97 6.53
N SER A 271 -15.46 -14.62 6.98
CA SER A 271 -16.83 -14.26 6.58
C SER A 271 -17.35 -13.03 7.35
N GLN A 272 -18.27 -12.28 6.75
CA GLN A 272 -18.95 -11.17 7.41
C GLN A 272 -19.61 -11.58 8.74
N ARG A 273 -19.38 -10.78 9.78
CA ARG A 273 -19.98 -10.87 11.12
C ARG A 273 -21.14 -9.89 11.26
N GLN A 274 -22.05 -10.17 12.19
CA GLN A 274 -23.25 -9.37 12.49
C GLN A 274 -23.36 -9.13 13.99
N GLY A 275 -24.16 -8.14 14.40
CA GLY A 275 -24.30 -7.76 15.81
C GLY A 275 -23.03 -7.11 16.39
N CYS A 276 -22.18 -6.59 15.52
CA CYS A 276 -20.95 -5.90 15.88
C CYS A 276 -21.22 -4.44 16.25
N LYS A 277 -20.23 -3.80 16.86
CA LYS A 277 -20.12 -2.34 16.92
C LYS A 277 -18.76 -1.91 16.40
N VAL A 278 -18.73 -0.86 15.58
CA VAL A 278 -17.51 -0.17 15.17
C VAL A 278 -17.48 1.18 15.86
N THR A 279 -16.30 1.55 16.36
CA THR A 279 -15.96 2.92 16.75
C THR A 279 -14.98 3.44 15.71
N LEU A 280 -15.26 4.60 15.11
CA LEU A 280 -14.39 5.25 14.13
C LEU A 280 -13.56 6.32 14.86
N TYR A 281 -12.27 6.41 14.56
CA TYR A 281 -11.36 7.41 15.13
C TYR A 281 -10.77 8.29 14.04
N GLN A 282 -10.81 9.60 14.29
CA GLN A 282 -10.17 10.66 13.54
C GLN A 282 -8.96 11.06 14.39
N ASP A 283 -7.76 10.80 13.87
CA ASP A 283 -6.46 10.92 14.56
C ASP A 283 -6.31 10.08 15.84
N ALA A 284 -5.17 10.28 16.51
CA ALA A 284 -4.91 9.72 17.85
C ALA A 284 -5.87 10.31 18.90
N HIS A 285 -6.21 11.60 18.79
CA HIS A 285 -7.04 12.32 19.76
C HIS A 285 -7.97 13.36 19.11
N VAL A 286 -9.10 13.65 19.78
CA VAL A 286 -10.09 14.67 19.36
C VAL A 286 -10.32 15.67 20.49
N PRO A 287 -9.91 16.95 20.38
CA PRO A 287 -10.15 17.96 21.40
C PRO A 287 -11.65 18.20 21.67
N ASP A 288 -12.00 18.53 22.92
CA ASP A 288 -13.40 18.81 23.27
C ASP A 288 -13.96 20.04 22.54
N ASN A 289 -15.15 19.88 21.95
CA ASN A 289 -15.88 20.87 21.15
C ASN A 289 -15.22 21.24 19.80
N PHE A 290 -14.31 20.41 19.26
CA PHE A 290 -13.81 20.62 17.89
C PHE A 290 -14.89 20.37 16.82
N ILE A 291 -15.52 19.19 16.86
CA ILE A 291 -16.52 18.77 15.86
C ILE A 291 -17.87 19.52 16.04
N PRO A 292 -18.46 20.07 14.95
CA PRO A 292 -19.74 20.75 14.98
C PRO A 292 -20.91 19.75 15.07
N ARG A 293 -22.12 20.29 15.29
CA ARG A 293 -23.36 19.51 15.44
C ARG A 293 -23.84 18.92 14.11
N ILE A 294 -23.25 17.81 13.69
CA ILE A 294 -23.65 16.99 12.53
C ILE A 294 -24.84 16.08 12.92
N PRO A 295 -26.04 16.21 12.32
CA PRO A 295 -27.22 15.42 12.70
C PRO A 295 -27.22 14.02 12.05
N LEU A 296 -27.74 13.02 12.79
CA LEU A 296 -27.89 11.63 12.34
C LEU A 296 -29.36 11.21 12.18
N ALA A 297 -29.63 10.11 11.47
CA ALA A 297 -30.98 9.63 11.12
C ALA A 297 -31.85 9.20 12.31
N ASP A 298 -31.25 8.99 13.48
CA ASP A 298 -31.95 8.64 14.72
C ASP A 298 -32.35 9.87 15.56
N GLY A 299 -31.94 11.07 15.14
CA GLY A 299 -32.18 12.33 15.84
C GLY A 299 -31.08 12.73 16.84
N LYS A 300 -30.02 11.94 16.99
CA LYS A 300 -28.80 12.36 17.69
C LYS A 300 -27.90 13.22 16.79
N PHE A 301 -26.78 13.65 17.35
CA PHE A 301 -25.66 14.22 16.61
C PHE A 301 -24.52 13.20 16.59
N TYR A 302 -23.63 13.31 15.60
CA TYR A 302 -22.37 12.56 15.61
C TYR A 302 -21.50 13.04 16.77
N GLU A 303 -20.96 12.09 17.53
CA GLU A 303 -20.08 12.32 18.67
C GLU A 303 -18.72 11.69 18.36
N PRO A 304 -17.61 12.45 18.31
CA PRO A 304 -16.31 11.89 17.98
C PRO A 304 -15.73 11.07 19.13
N HIS A 305 -15.07 9.97 18.78
CA HIS A 305 -14.32 9.11 19.69
C HIS A 305 -12.81 9.34 19.58
N ARG A 306 -12.04 8.87 20.57
CA ARG A 306 -10.63 9.25 20.77
C ARG A 306 -9.76 8.01 20.82
N CYS A 307 -8.90 7.82 19.82
CA CYS A 307 -8.19 6.55 19.62
C CYS A 307 -7.33 6.18 20.82
N TRP A 308 -6.39 7.04 21.20
CA TRP A 308 -5.41 6.73 22.24
C TRP A 308 -5.97 6.81 23.66
N GLU A 309 -7.03 7.60 23.91
CA GLU A 309 -7.80 7.50 25.17
C GLU A 309 -8.48 6.13 25.33
N ASP A 310 -9.11 5.63 24.26
CA ASP A 310 -9.82 4.34 24.28
C ASP A 310 -8.85 3.14 24.27
N ILE A 311 -7.67 3.26 23.64
CA ILE A 311 -6.58 2.26 23.72
C ILE A 311 -5.97 2.25 25.14
N PHE A 312 -5.71 3.42 25.74
CA PHE A 312 -5.22 3.52 27.11
C PHE A 312 -6.17 2.85 28.12
N ASP A 313 -7.48 3.11 28.00
CA ASP A 313 -8.48 2.45 28.83
C ASP A 313 -8.53 0.94 28.57
N ALA A 314 -8.46 0.51 27.31
CA ALA A 314 -8.48 -0.91 26.94
C ALA A 314 -7.30 -1.69 27.53
N ILE A 315 -6.08 -1.16 27.41
CA ILE A 315 -4.87 -1.78 27.98
C ILE A 315 -4.91 -1.76 29.52
N SER A 316 -5.30 -0.63 30.12
CA SER A 316 -5.36 -0.49 31.58
C SER A 316 -6.37 -1.45 32.22
N ASN A 317 -7.54 -1.64 31.60
CA ASN A 317 -8.63 -2.47 32.11
C ASN A 317 -8.55 -3.96 31.73
N ALA A 318 -7.55 -4.38 30.95
CA ALA A 318 -7.32 -5.79 30.61
C ALA A 318 -6.99 -6.66 31.85
N GLN A 319 -7.37 -7.94 31.83
CA GLN A 319 -7.22 -8.88 32.96
C GLN A 319 -6.64 -10.25 32.56
N HIS A 320 -6.53 -10.56 31.26
CA HIS A 320 -6.08 -11.87 30.76
C HIS A 320 -5.10 -11.79 29.59
N LEU A 321 -5.31 -10.90 28.62
CA LEU A 321 -4.47 -10.75 27.42
C LEU A 321 -4.39 -9.30 26.93
N ILE A 322 -3.19 -8.91 26.46
CA ILE A 322 -2.93 -7.70 25.67
C ILE A 322 -2.02 -8.13 24.52
N TYR A 323 -2.55 -8.26 23.31
CA TYR A 323 -1.79 -8.67 22.13
C TYR A 323 -1.61 -7.49 21.17
N ILE A 324 -0.38 -7.15 20.80
CA ILE A 324 -0.05 -5.99 19.98
C ILE A 324 0.74 -6.41 18.75
N THR A 325 0.41 -5.87 17.57
CA THR A 325 1.34 -5.84 16.43
C THR A 325 1.53 -4.41 15.98
N GLY A 326 2.76 -4.09 15.60
CA GLY A 326 3.10 -2.80 15.01
C GLY A 326 4.19 -2.98 13.95
N TRP A 327 4.21 -2.07 13.00
CA TRP A 327 5.36 -1.88 12.13
C TRP A 327 6.50 -1.22 12.91
N SER A 328 6.15 -0.25 13.76
CA SER A 328 7.01 0.27 14.83
C SER A 328 6.21 0.34 16.13
N VAL A 329 6.89 0.23 17.26
CA VAL A 329 6.37 0.55 18.59
C VAL A 329 7.47 1.33 19.30
N TYR A 330 7.12 2.37 20.04
CA TYR A 330 8.08 3.13 20.85
C TYR A 330 7.63 3.16 22.30
N THR A 331 8.49 2.73 23.23
CA THR A 331 8.10 2.46 24.63
C THR A 331 7.83 3.71 25.44
N GLU A 332 8.45 4.84 25.09
CA GLU A 332 8.42 6.06 25.90
C GLU A 332 7.23 6.99 25.59
N ILE A 333 6.40 6.68 24.58
CA ILE A 333 5.21 7.49 24.30
C ILE A 333 4.21 7.46 25.47
N THR A 334 3.59 8.60 25.75
CA THR A 334 2.40 8.70 26.58
C THR A 334 1.16 8.75 25.69
N LEU A 335 0.12 8.00 26.07
CA LEU A 335 -1.11 7.87 25.27
C LEU A 335 -2.12 9.03 25.49
N VAL A 336 -2.00 9.79 26.59
CA VAL A 336 -2.98 10.80 26.99
C VAL A 336 -2.27 12.11 27.32
N ARG A 337 -2.22 13.04 26.34
CA ARG A 337 -1.43 14.29 26.47
C ARG A 337 -2.27 15.58 26.55
N ASP A 338 -3.58 15.50 26.34
CA ASP A 338 -4.47 16.66 26.47
C ASP A 338 -4.69 17.03 27.95
N THR A 339 -4.05 18.12 28.37
CA THR A 339 -4.12 18.65 29.74
C THR A 339 -5.53 19.12 30.16
N LYS A 340 -6.47 19.28 29.22
CA LYS A 340 -7.88 19.55 29.51
C LYS A 340 -8.69 18.27 29.75
N ARG A 341 -8.15 17.11 29.36
CA ARG A 341 -8.77 15.78 29.46
C ARG A 341 -7.88 14.76 30.19
N PRO A 342 -7.34 15.07 31.39
CA PRO A 342 -6.44 14.17 32.10
C PRO A 342 -7.14 12.88 32.52
N LYS A 343 -6.51 11.73 32.24
CA LYS A 343 -6.94 10.40 32.69
C LYS A 343 -5.96 9.90 33.77
N PRO A 344 -6.41 9.28 34.88
CA PRO A 344 -5.52 8.84 35.95
C PRO A 344 -4.46 7.84 35.45
N GLY A 345 -3.17 8.19 35.56
CA GLY A 345 -2.07 7.39 35.04
C GLY A 345 -1.85 7.47 33.52
N GLY A 346 -2.50 8.41 32.82
CA GLY A 346 -2.30 8.67 31.38
C GLY A 346 -0.94 9.28 31.03
N ASP A 347 -0.24 9.77 32.05
CA ASP A 347 1.15 10.23 32.08
C ASP A 347 2.19 9.09 32.14
N VAL A 348 1.75 7.84 32.31
CA VAL A 348 2.63 6.66 32.27
C VAL A 348 2.94 6.29 30.82
N THR A 349 4.21 6.00 30.53
CA THR A 349 4.64 5.58 29.19
C THR A 349 4.07 4.20 28.82
N LEU A 350 3.95 3.92 27.52
CA LEU A 350 3.44 2.65 27.01
C LEU A 350 4.25 1.46 27.55
N GLY A 351 5.58 1.59 27.64
CA GLY A 351 6.48 0.57 28.17
C GLY A 351 6.18 0.21 29.62
N GLU A 352 6.08 1.20 30.52
CA GLU A 352 5.78 0.96 31.93
C GLU A 352 4.32 0.50 32.15
N LEU A 353 3.38 0.99 31.33
CA LEU A 353 2.00 0.49 31.34
C LEU A 353 1.97 -1.02 31.03
N LEU A 354 2.64 -1.46 29.96
CA LEU A 354 2.66 -2.87 29.56
C LEU A 354 3.41 -3.75 30.57
N LYS A 355 4.54 -3.30 31.12
CA LYS A 355 5.26 -4.00 32.21
C LYS A 355 4.41 -4.14 33.47
N ARG A 356 3.66 -3.10 33.84
CA ARG A 356 2.71 -3.17 34.97
C ARG A 356 1.62 -4.20 34.71
N LYS A 357 0.97 -4.19 33.54
CA LYS A 357 -0.07 -5.17 33.20
C LYS A 357 0.47 -6.61 33.15
N ALA A 358 1.69 -6.81 32.66
CA ALA A 358 2.32 -8.14 32.63
C ALA A 358 2.60 -8.69 34.03
N SER A 359 3.17 -7.87 34.91
CA SER A 359 3.44 -8.25 36.32
C SER A 359 2.17 -8.36 37.19
N GLU A 360 1.06 -7.72 36.81
CA GLU A 360 -0.29 -8.00 37.33
C GLU A 360 -0.83 -9.39 36.91
N GLY A 361 -0.17 -10.09 35.98
CA GLY A 361 -0.53 -11.43 35.49
C GLY A 361 -1.25 -11.47 34.14
N VAL A 362 -1.41 -10.33 33.46
CA VAL A 362 -2.01 -10.26 32.12
C VAL A 362 -1.00 -10.77 31.08
N ARG A 363 -1.42 -11.63 30.15
CA ARG A 363 -0.51 -12.16 29.10
C ARG A 363 -0.29 -11.10 28.01
N VAL A 364 0.78 -10.32 28.16
CA VAL A 364 1.21 -9.32 27.17
C VAL A 364 2.10 -9.97 26.12
N LEU A 365 1.67 -9.98 24.86
CA LEU A 365 2.40 -10.51 23.71
C LEU A 365 2.55 -9.44 22.62
N MET A 366 3.73 -9.31 22.02
CA MET A 366 3.98 -8.32 20.96
C MET A 366 4.69 -8.94 19.76
N LEU A 367 4.22 -8.63 18.54
CA LEU A 367 4.89 -8.93 17.28
C LEU A 367 5.21 -7.61 16.57
N VAL A 368 6.40 -7.07 16.84
CA VAL A 368 6.94 -5.87 16.17
C VAL A 368 7.71 -6.33 14.94
N TRP A 369 7.73 -5.57 13.84
CA TRP A 369 8.55 -5.91 12.68
C TRP A 369 10.07 -5.86 13.00
N ASP A 370 10.85 -6.78 12.41
CA ASP A 370 12.32 -6.87 12.47
C ASP A 370 12.95 -6.04 11.33
N ASP A 371 13.38 -4.80 11.60
CA ASP A 371 14.14 -4.00 10.63
C ASP A 371 15.62 -4.40 10.64
N ARG A 372 15.89 -5.45 9.85
CA ARG A 372 17.23 -5.98 9.57
C ARG A 372 18.22 -4.95 9.01
N THR A 373 17.79 -3.76 8.59
CA THR A 373 18.66 -2.68 8.12
C THR A 373 19.22 -1.80 9.25
N SER A 374 18.64 -1.86 10.46
CA SER A 374 19.12 -1.15 11.65
C SER A 374 20.55 -1.53 12.09
N VAL A 375 21.04 -2.70 11.67
CA VAL A 375 22.34 -3.28 12.08
C VAL A 375 23.55 -2.59 11.43
N GLY A 376 23.86 -1.38 11.90
CA GLY A 376 25.20 -0.76 11.97
C GLY A 376 25.91 -0.35 10.67
N LEU A 377 25.79 -1.08 9.56
CA LEU A 377 26.49 -0.82 8.30
C LEU A 377 25.61 -0.14 7.23
N LEU A 378 24.28 -0.35 7.29
CA LEU A 378 23.29 0.23 6.37
C LEU A 378 22.67 1.54 6.91
N LYS A 379 22.93 1.88 8.18
CA LYS A 379 22.34 3.01 8.94
C LYS A 379 22.72 4.42 8.44
N LYS A 380 23.23 4.57 7.21
CA LYS A 380 23.67 5.86 6.64
C LYS A 380 22.57 6.65 5.93
N ASP A 381 21.54 5.98 5.42
CA ASP A 381 20.47 6.62 4.64
C ASP A 381 19.08 6.54 5.34
N GLY A 382 19.06 6.26 6.65
CA GLY A 382 17.88 6.47 7.52
C GLY A 382 16.57 5.78 7.12
N LEU A 383 16.65 4.62 6.46
CA LEU A 383 15.65 4.17 5.49
C LEU A 383 14.21 3.90 6.00
N MET A 384 14.01 3.56 7.28
CA MET A 384 12.70 3.18 7.83
C MET A 384 12.37 3.72 9.24
N ALA A 385 13.32 4.33 9.96
CA ALA A 385 13.07 5.00 11.26
C ALA A 385 12.22 4.22 12.30
N THR A 386 12.50 2.93 12.52
CA THR A 386 11.81 2.10 13.52
C THR A 386 12.51 2.07 14.88
N HIS A 387 11.74 1.76 15.94
CA HIS A 387 12.20 1.56 17.32
C HIS A 387 12.10 0.08 17.77
N ASP A 388 12.23 -0.86 16.84
CA ASP A 388 11.99 -2.29 17.05
C ASP A 388 13.07 -2.97 17.90
N GLU A 389 14.35 -2.88 17.54
CA GLU A 389 15.46 -3.39 18.36
C GLU A 389 15.44 -2.78 19.78
N GLU A 390 15.15 -1.48 19.89
CA GLU A 390 15.09 -0.76 21.17
C GLU A 390 13.93 -1.27 22.04
N THR A 391 12.77 -1.55 21.45
CA THR A 391 11.60 -2.09 22.13
C THR A 391 11.77 -3.54 22.58
N GLU A 392 12.47 -4.40 21.81
CA GLU A 392 12.78 -5.75 22.28
C GLU A 392 13.72 -5.71 23.50
N ASN A 393 14.81 -4.94 23.40
CA ASN A 393 15.77 -4.77 24.50
C ASN A 393 15.11 -4.22 25.78
N TYR A 394 14.14 -3.30 25.65
CA TYR A 394 13.38 -2.75 26.78
C TYR A 394 12.54 -3.80 27.53
N PHE A 395 12.02 -4.81 26.81
CA PHE A 395 11.18 -5.86 27.39
C PHE A 395 11.90 -7.19 27.70
N HIS A 396 13.15 -7.37 27.25
CA HIS A 396 13.88 -8.65 27.24
C HIS A 396 13.82 -9.46 28.55
N ASP A 397 14.11 -8.81 29.69
CA ASP A 397 14.10 -9.42 31.04
C ASP A 397 12.79 -9.11 31.83
N THR A 398 11.65 -9.01 31.14
CA THR A 398 10.34 -8.69 31.74
C THR A 398 9.27 -9.76 31.48
N ASP A 399 8.12 -9.64 32.15
CA ASP A 399 6.95 -10.50 31.90
C ASP A 399 6.25 -10.21 30.55
N VAL A 400 6.64 -9.14 29.83
CA VAL A 400 6.15 -8.84 28.47
C VAL A 400 6.89 -9.70 27.46
N HIS A 401 6.17 -10.40 26.59
CA HIS A 401 6.78 -11.22 25.53
C HIS A 401 6.81 -10.45 24.21
N CYS A 402 7.81 -9.58 24.05
CA CYS A 402 8.12 -8.96 22.77
C CYS A 402 8.88 -9.92 21.85
N VAL A 403 8.58 -9.91 20.56
CA VAL A 403 9.24 -10.72 19.53
C VAL A 403 9.41 -9.88 18.27
N LEU A 404 10.66 -9.75 17.81
CA LEU A 404 10.99 -9.21 16.50
C LEU A 404 10.56 -10.20 15.41
N CYS A 405 9.71 -9.72 14.50
CA CYS A 405 8.96 -10.51 13.55
C CYS A 405 9.51 -10.26 12.13
N PRO A 406 10.35 -11.15 11.57
CA PRO A 406 10.90 -10.99 10.23
C PRO A 406 9.88 -11.25 9.13
N ARG A 407 9.74 -10.29 8.21
CA ARG A 407 9.02 -10.51 6.96
C ARG A 407 9.99 -10.97 5.87
N ASN A 408 9.78 -12.17 5.35
CA ASN A 408 10.35 -12.60 4.07
C ASN A 408 9.19 -12.62 3.04
N PRO A 409 9.37 -12.11 1.81
CA PRO A 409 8.37 -12.19 0.75
C PRO A 409 8.32 -13.59 0.11
N ASP A 410 7.29 -13.85 -0.68
CA ASP A 410 7.15 -15.13 -1.41
C ASP A 410 7.82 -15.13 -2.79
N ASP A 411 7.89 -14.00 -3.52
CA ASP A 411 8.55 -13.91 -4.83
C ASP A 411 9.38 -12.62 -4.98
N GLY A 412 10.68 -12.69 -4.64
CA GLY A 412 11.63 -11.59 -4.77
C GLY A 412 12.32 -11.48 -6.15
N GLY A 413 11.97 -12.35 -7.10
CA GLY A 413 12.52 -12.37 -8.45
C GLY A 413 13.65 -13.39 -8.64
N SER A 414 14.87 -12.91 -8.90
CA SER A 414 16.06 -13.74 -9.12
C SER A 414 16.98 -13.76 -7.89
N PHE A 415 17.77 -14.81 -7.67
CA PHE A 415 18.53 -15.04 -6.43
C PHE A 415 19.38 -13.85 -5.92
N VAL A 416 19.94 -13.02 -6.82
CA VAL A 416 20.70 -11.82 -6.45
C VAL A 416 19.80 -10.67 -6.00
N GLN A 417 18.60 -10.59 -6.58
CA GLN A 417 17.53 -9.65 -6.24
C GLN A 417 16.81 -10.09 -4.95
N ASP A 418 16.52 -11.39 -4.81
CA ASP A 418 15.91 -11.99 -3.61
C ASP A 418 16.70 -11.58 -2.34
N LEU A 419 18.03 -11.65 -2.38
CA LEU A 419 18.90 -11.30 -1.24
C LEU A 419 18.86 -9.80 -0.88
N GLN A 420 18.55 -8.91 -1.83
CA GLN A 420 18.40 -7.46 -1.60
C GLN A 420 16.95 -7.06 -1.25
N ILE A 421 15.98 -7.92 -1.54
CA ILE A 421 14.54 -7.64 -1.36
C ILE A 421 13.99 -8.33 -0.10
N ALA A 422 14.59 -9.44 0.36
CA ALA A 422 14.19 -10.17 1.56
C ALA A 422 14.47 -9.43 2.90
N THR A 423 15.01 -8.20 2.84
CA THR A 423 15.13 -7.26 3.96
C THR A 423 14.26 -6.02 3.81
N MET A 424 13.46 -5.91 2.75
CA MET A 424 12.80 -4.66 2.32
C MET A 424 11.27 -4.70 2.33
N PHE A 425 10.66 -5.82 2.72
CA PHE A 425 9.22 -5.94 2.98
C PHE A 425 8.96 -6.07 4.49
N THR A 426 7.78 -5.65 4.95
CA THR A 426 7.51 -5.39 6.37
C THR A 426 6.30 -6.15 6.92
N HIS A 427 6.20 -6.26 8.24
CA HIS A 427 4.96 -6.62 8.92
C HIS A 427 4.17 -5.35 9.27
N HIS A 428 3.42 -4.83 8.30
CA HIS A 428 2.80 -3.51 8.39
C HIS A 428 1.51 -3.43 9.24
N GLN A 429 0.94 -4.56 9.67
CA GLN A 429 -0.26 -4.64 10.51
C GLN A 429 -0.12 -3.87 11.85
N LYS A 430 -0.96 -2.84 12.04
CA LYS A 430 -1.16 -2.17 13.34
C LYS A 430 -2.38 -2.76 14.05
N ILE A 431 -2.17 -3.40 15.20
CA ILE A 431 -3.18 -4.17 15.94
C ILE A 431 -3.01 -3.97 17.45
N VAL A 432 -4.12 -3.75 18.16
CA VAL A 432 -4.22 -4.02 19.61
C VAL A 432 -5.42 -4.92 19.87
N VAL A 433 -5.27 -5.98 20.67
CA VAL A 433 -6.36 -6.85 21.12
C VAL A 433 -6.30 -7.02 22.63
N VAL A 434 -7.44 -6.85 23.31
CA VAL A 434 -7.55 -7.06 24.76
C VAL A 434 -8.80 -7.87 25.11
N ASP A 435 -8.77 -8.49 26.29
CA ASP A 435 -10.00 -8.83 27.00
C ASP A 435 -10.58 -7.59 27.71
N HIS A 436 -11.89 -7.38 27.61
CA HIS A 436 -12.58 -6.19 28.11
C HIS A 436 -13.83 -6.56 28.92
N GLU A 437 -14.28 -5.69 29.83
CA GLU A 437 -15.59 -5.84 30.50
C GLU A 437 -16.75 -5.90 29.49
N MET A 438 -17.79 -6.65 29.85
CA MET A 438 -19.06 -6.68 29.13
C MET A 438 -19.80 -5.33 29.22
N PRO A 439 -20.55 -4.91 28.18
CA PRO A 439 -21.30 -3.63 28.21
C PRO A 439 -22.30 -3.53 29.36
N ASN A 440 -22.82 -4.68 29.83
CA ASN A 440 -23.60 -4.77 31.06
C ASN A 440 -22.68 -5.11 32.25
N LYS A 441 -22.31 -4.08 33.02
CA LYS A 441 -21.46 -4.15 34.23
C LYS A 441 -22.03 -5.01 35.38
N ALA A 442 -23.23 -5.58 35.25
CA ALA A 442 -23.76 -6.57 36.19
C ALA A 442 -23.14 -7.96 36.01
N SER A 443 -22.51 -8.27 34.87
CA SER A 443 -21.77 -9.52 34.68
C SER A 443 -20.29 -9.36 35.06
N GLN A 444 -19.70 -10.40 35.64
CA GLN A 444 -18.26 -10.52 35.81
C GLN A 444 -17.56 -11.11 34.57
N GLN A 445 -18.32 -11.51 33.55
CA GLN A 445 -17.78 -12.01 32.30
C GLN A 445 -17.18 -10.90 31.45
N ARG A 446 -16.27 -11.32 30.56
CA ARG A 446 -15.44 -10.49 29.70
C ARG A 446 -15.59 -10.94 28.24
N ARG A 447 -15.11 -10.11 27.33
CA ARG A 447 -15.24 -10.26 25.87
C ARG A 447 -13.94 -9.81 25.20
N ILE A 448 -13.75 -10.13 23.92
CA ILE A 448 -12.63 -9.58 23.16
C ILE A 448 -13.02 -8.23 22.55
N VAL A 449 -12.06 -7.30 22.54
CA VAL A 449 -12.10 -6.01 21.85
C VAL A 449 -10.80 -5.86 21.06
N SER A 450 -10.89 -5.31 19.86
CA SER A 450 -9.72 -5.14 18.98
C SER A 450 -9.68 -3.75 18.35
N PHE A 451 -8.48 -3.30 18.00
CA PHE A 451 -8.22 -2.03 17.33
C PHE A 451 -7.36 -2.29 16.09
N ILE A 452 -7.73 -1.70 14.95
CA ILE A 452 -6.95 -1.72 13.70
C ILE A 452 -7.12 -0.39 12.92
N GLY A 453 -6.10 -0.02 12.14
CA GLY A 453 -6.07 1.20 11.34
C GLY A 453 -4.67 1.53 10.83
N GLY A 454 -4.41 2.81 10.54
CA GLY A 454 -3.08 3.30 10.13
C GLY A 454 -2.16 3.65 11.30
N LEU A 455 -2.69 4.11 12.44
CA LEU A 455 -1.87 4.47 13.61
C LEU A 455 -1.13 3.26 14.22
N ASP A 456 0.20 3.31 14.21
CA ASP A 456 1.09 2.53 15.09
C ASP A 456 1.12 3.14 16.50
N LEU A 457 1.66 2.39 17.48
CA LEU A 457 1.91 2.87 18.84
C LEU A 457 3.36 3.33 18.99
N CYS A 458 3.75 4.35 18.23
CA CYS A 458 5.09 4.94 18.26
C CYS A 458 5.08 6.48 18.20
N ASP A 459 6.28 7.04 18.17
CA ASP A 459 6.64 8.45 17.99
C ASP A 459 5.91 9.15 16.83
N GLY A 460 5.65 10.45 16.93
CA GLY A 460 5.03 11.29 15.90
C GLY A 460 3.54 11.05 15.64
N ARG A 461 3.00 9.87 15.97
CA ARG A 461 1.62 9.44 15.65
C ARG A 461 0.56 10.08 16.55
N TYR A 462 0.94 10.72 17.66
CA TYR A 462 0.02 11.58 18.39
C TYR A 462 -0.18 12.89 17.63
N ASP A 463 -1.44 13.17 17.30
CA ASP A 463 -1.88 14.48 16.82
C ASP A 463 -3.41 14.64 17.03
N THR A 464 -3.93 15.77 16.58
CA THR A 464 -5.34 16.17 16.59
C THR A 464 -5.65 16.97 15.33
N GLN A 465 -6.93 17.08 14.98
CA GLN A 465 -7.51 17.87 13.87
C GLN A 465 -7.08 19.37 13.78
N PHE A 466 -6.29 19.88 14.73
CA PHE A 466 -5.63 21.19 14.62
C PHE A 466 -4.29 21.15 13.87
N HIS A 467 -3.65 19.98 13.78
CA HIS A 467 -2.43 19.67 13.04
C HIS A 467 -1.36 20.78 13.11
N SER A 468 -1.02 21.16 14.34
CA SER A 468 -0.16 22.32 14.63
C SER A 468 1.29 22.08 14.20
N LEU A 469 1.85 23.04 13.47
CA LEU A 469 3.23 23.02 12.99
C LEU A 469 4.22 23.50 14.06
N PHE A 470 3.82 24.51 14.84
CA PHE A 470 4.70 25.21 15.79
C PHE A 470 4.12 25.36 17.21
N ARG A 471 2.80 25.31 17.38
CA ARG A 471 2.10 25.73 18.61
C ARG A 471 1.90 24.62 19.66
N THR A 472 2.57 23.50 19.44
CA THR A 472 2.55 22.29 20.30
C THR A 472 3.96 21.84 20.70
N LEU A 473 4.99 22.55 20.22
CA LEU A 473 6.41 22.22 20.40
C LEU A 473 6.91 22.45 21.84
N ASP A 474 6.15 23.17 22.65
CA ASP A 474 6.34 23.41 24.08
C ASP A 474 5.36 22.59 24.95
N THR A 475 4.55 21.73 24.34
CA THR A 475 3.49 20.96 25.01
C THR A 475 3.46 19.51 24.49
N ALA A 476 2.41 19.10 23.77
CA ALA A 476 2.16 17.68 23.46
C ALA A 476 3.19 17.03 22.52
N HIS A 477 4.02 17.84 21.84
CA HIS A 477 5.03 17.40 20.87
C HIS A 477 6.45 17.87 21.24
N HIS A 478 6.71 18.26 22.50
CA HIS A 478 8.05 18.65 22.94
C HIS A 478 9.01 17.45 22.96
N ASP A 479 8.61 16.39 23.66
CA ASP A 479 9.31 15.11 23.76
C ASP A 479 8.88 14.11 22.66
N ASP A 480 8.18 14.60 21.62
CA ASP A 480 7.64 13.79 20.51
C ASP A 480 7.62 14.61 19.20
N PHE A 481 8.80 15.11 18.81
CA PHE A 481 8.99 15.91 17.61
C PHE A 481 9.34 15.04 16.41
N HIS A 482 8.38 14.87 15.48
CA HIS A 482 8.57 14.15 14.22
C HIS A 482 8.71 15.08 13.02
N GLN A 483 9.79 14.93 12.24
CA GLN A 483 10.03 15.66 10.99
C GLN A 483 11.13 14.97 10.13
N PRO A 484 10.84 13.83 9.47
CA PRO A 484 11.83 13.04 8.72
C PRO A 484 12.19 13.63 7.34
N ASN A 485 11.47 14.66 6.88
CA ASN A 485 11.68 15.26 5.55
C ASN A 485 12.91 16.17 5.47
N PHE A 486 13.52 16.52 6.62
CA PHE A 486 14.76 17.28 6.69
C PHE A 486 15.81 16.52 7.51
N GLY A 487 16.97 16.21 6.91
CA GLY A 487 18.00 15.36 7.53
C GLY A 487 18.72 15.92 8.77
N GLU A 488 18.37 17.13 9.23
CA GLU A 488 18.84 17.73 10.49
C GLU A 488 17.70 18.31 11.34
N ALA A 489 16.47 17.80 11.19
CA ALA A 489 15.35 18.27 12.00
C ALA A 489 15.56 17.96 13.49
N SER A 490 15.30 18.94 14.36
CA SER A 490 15.31 18.74 15.81
C SER A 490 14.38 19.74 16.50
N ILE A 491 13.85 19.36 17.67
CA ILE A 491 13.09 20.29 18.51
C ILE A 491 13.92 21.54 18.85
N THR A 492 15.24 21.39 19.05
CA THR A 492 16.16 22.50 19.35
C THR A 492 16.30 23.51 18.21
N LYS A 493 16.11 23.09 16.94
CA LYS A 493 16.07 23.95 15.75
C LYS A 493 14.64 24.42 15.41
N GLY A 494 13.61 23.90 16.08
CA GLY A 494 12.23 24.34 16.00
C GLY A 494 11.40 23.68 14.90
N GLY A 495 10.19 24.21 14.68
CA GLY A 495 9.24 23.68 13.69
C GLY A 495 9.59 24.03 12.23
N PRO A 496 8.78 23.59 11.26
CA PRO A 496 7.54 22.84 11.47
C PRO A 496 7.81 21.38 11.87
N ARG A 497 7.05 20.84 12.84
CA ARG A 497 6.86 19.37 12.88
C ARG A 497 6.07 18.94 11.64
N GLU A 498 6.14 17.67 11.28
CA GLU A 498 5.20 17.05 10.35
C GLU A 498 3.95 16.62 11.13
N PRO A 499 2.76 17.25 10.95
CA PRO A 499 1.53 16.81 11.61
C PRO A 499 1.01 15.50 10.99
N TRP A 500 0.30 14.70 11.77
CA TRP A 500 -0.04 13.31 11.41
C TRP A 500 -1.56 13.10 11.31
N HIS A 501 -2.09 13.09 10.08
CA HIS A 501 -3.51 12.80 9.80
C HIS A 501 -3.72 11.32 9.50
N ASP A 502 -4.46 10.63 10.36
CA ASP A 502 -4.61 9.17 10.28
C ASP A 502 -5.96 8.67 10.85
N ILE A 503 -6.36 7.47 10.42
CA ILE A 503 -7.66 6.88 10.73
C ILE A 503 -7.47 5.50 11.36
N HIS A 504 -8.21 5.27 12.44
CA HIS A 504 -8.19 4.00 13.17
C HIS A 504 -9.61 3.58 13.58
N SER A 505 -9.78 2.34 14.03
CA SER A 505 -11.07 1.82 14.45
C SER A 505 -10.98 0.89 15.65
N ARG A 506 -12.00 0.89 16.52
CA ARG A 506 -12.24 -0.19 17.50
C ARG A 506 -13.38 -1.07 17.02
N LEU A 507 -13.16 -2.37 17.13
CA LEU A 507 -14.04 -3.43 16.69
C LEU A 507 -14.53 -4.24 17.91
N GLU A 508 -15.85 -4.37 18.00
CA GLU A 508 -16.56 -5.00 19.11
C GLU A 508 -17.60 -6.00 18.57
N GLY A 509 -17.84 -7.11 19.28
CA GLY A 509 -18.64 -8.23 18.79
C GLY A 509 -17.78 -9.27 18.04
N PRO A 510 -18.37 -10.23 17.30
CA PRO A 510 -17.64 -11.42 16.84
C PRO A 510 -16.39 -11.13 15.99
N ILE A 511 -16.38 -10.01 15.28
CA ILE A 511 -15.25 -9.50 14.49
C ILE A 511 -13.95 -9.33 15.31
N ALA A 512 -14.03 -9.03 16.60
CA ALA A 512 -12.84 -8.87 17.45
C ALA A 512 -12.08 -10.20 17.63
N TRP A 513 -12.79 -11.33 17.59
CA TRP A 513 -12.17 -12.65 17.61
C TRP A 513 -11.50 -13.02 16.28
N ASP A 514 -11.88 -12.41 15.15
CA ASP A 514 -11.18 -12.61 13.88
C ASP A 514 -9.81 -11.91 13.87
N VAL A 515 -9.72 -10.71 14.46
CA VAL A 515 -8.45 -9.99 14.65
C VAL A 515 -7.55 -10.73 15.64
N LEU A 516 -8.12 -11.24 16.74
CA LEU A 516 -7.42 -12.13 17.66
C LEU A 516 -6.89 -13.38 16.96
N PHE A 517 -7.71 -14.04 16.13
CA PHE A 517 -7.29 -15.22 15.39
C PHE A 517 -6.15 -14.90 14.41
N ASN A 518 -6.17 -13.75 13.74
CA ASN A 518 -5.03 -13.29 12.93
C ASN A 518 -3.73 -13.18 13.76
N PHE A 519 -3.80 -12.59 14.97
CA PHE A 519 -2.65 -12.57 15.88
C PHE A 519 -2.19 -13.98 16.24
N GLU A 520 -3.11 -14.88 16.61
CA GLU A 520 -2.75 -16.27 16.95
C GLU A 520 -2.13 -17.02 15.76
N GLN A 521 -2.61 -16.80 14.53
CA GLN A 521 -2.04 -17.41 13.33
C GLN A 521 -0.60 -16.94 13.08
N ARG A 522 -0.31 -15.65 13.27
CA ARG A 522 1.06 -15.11 13.19
C ARG A 522 1.93 -15.59 14.34
N TRP A 523 1.43 -15.57 15.58
CA TRP A 523 2.18 -16.03 16.74
C TRP A 523 2.58 -17.52 16.64
N ARG A 524 1.67 -18.39 16.17
CA ARG A 524 1.98 -19.81 15.91
C ARG A 524 2.99 -20.04 14.78
N LYS A 525 3.21 -19.05 13.91
CA LYS A 525 4.18 -19.11 12.81
C LYS A 525 5.54 -18.48 13.18
N GLN A 526 5.53 -17.36 13.93
CA GLN A 526 6.69 -16.48 14.12
C GLN A 526 6.96 -16.08 15.59
N GLY A 527 6.02 -16.25 16.52
CA GLY A 527 6.11 -15.80 17.93
C GLY A 527 6.94 -16.70 18.87
N GLY A 528 7.53 -17.79 18.37
CA GLY A 528 8.48 -18.63 19.10
C GLY A 528 7.88 -19.52 20.21
N LYS A 529 7.50 -18.94 21.36
CA LYS A 529 7.04 -19.68 22.54
C LYS A 529 5.54 -19.99 22.46
N ASP A 530 5.10 -21.16 22.91
CA ASP A 530 3.66 -21.45 23.07
C ASP A 530 3.12 -20.81 24.36
N VAL A 531 2.79 -19.52 24.27
CA VAL A 531 2.35 -18.66 25.38
C VAL A 531 1.02 -17.94 25.07
N LEU A 532 0.29 -18.41 24.06
CA LEU A 532 -1.07 -17.95 23.79
C LEU A 532 -2.02 -18.33 24.94
N VAL A 533 -3.03 -17.48 25.18
CA VAL A 533 -4.06 -17.74 26.18
C VAL A 533 -5.04 -18.76 25.62
N GLN A 534 -5.17 -19.90 26.31
CA GLN A 534 -6.08 -20.97 25.90
C GLN A 534 -7.52 -20.56 26.24
N LEU A 535 -8.19 -19.83 25.34
CA LEU A 535 -9.54 -19.29 25.54
C LEU A 535 -10.59 -20.34 25.95
N ARG A 536 -10.37 -21.63 25.61
CA ARG A 536 -11.23 -22.75 26.03
C ARG A 536 -11.24 -22.91 27.56
N ASP A 537 -10.09 -22.72 28.19
CA ASP A 537 -9.90 -22.88 29.64
C ASP A 537 -10.45 -21.66 30.42
N LEU A 538 -10.68 -20.55 29.71
CA LEU A 538 -11.32 -19.33 30.24
C LEU A 538 -12.80 -19.19 29.82
N SER A 539 -13.44 -20.24 29.29
CA SER A 539 -14.77 -20.13 28.66
C SER A 539 -15.94 -19.72 29.57
N ASP A 540 -15.81 -19.88 30.89
CA ASP A 540 -16.75 -19.33 31.88
C ASP A 540 -16.56 -17.81 32.10
N ILE A 541 -15.35 -17.29 31.81
CA ILE A 541 -14.90 -15.92 32.09
C ILE A 541 -14.96 -15.05 30.83
N ILE A 542 -14.28 -15.46 29.75
CA ILE A 542 -14.32 -14.81 28.44
C ILE A 542 -15.35 -15.52 27.57
N ILE A 543 -16.40 -14.80 27.16
CA ILE A 543 -17.47 -15.37 26.36
C ILE A 543 -16.98 -15.83 24.97
N PRO A 544 -17.65 -16.82 24.32
CA PRO A 544 -17.42 -17.12 22.91
C PRO A 544 -17.76 -15.92 22.00
N PRO A 545 -17.33 -15.91 20.72
CA PRO A 545 -17.60 -14.81 19.78
C PRO A 545 -19.09 -14.48 19.69
N SER A 546 -19.49 -13.34 20.28
CA SER A 546 -20.90 -13.00 20.54
C SER A 546 -21.23 -11.57 20.11
N PRO A 547 -22.46 -11.29 19.62
CA PRO A 547 -22.97 -9.94 19.41
C PRO A 547 -22.84 -9.03 20.65
N VAL A 548 -22.57 -7.75 20.40
CA VAL A 548 -22.63 -6.67 21.41
C VAL A 548 -23.88 -5.80 21.28
N MET A 549 -24.63 -5.95 20.17
CA MET A 549 -25.89 -5.29 19.87
C MET A 549 -26.93 -6.30 19.38
N PHE A 550 -28.22 -5.98 19.55
CA PHE A 550 -29.30 -6.81 19.01
C PHE A 550 -29.41 -6.64 17.48
N PRO A 551 -29.82 -7.67 16.72
CA PRO A 551 -29.98 -7.57 15.27
C PRO A 551 -30.97 -6.48 14.81
N GLU A 552 -31.88 -6.06 15.68
CA GLU A 552 -32.89 -5.01 15.45
C GLU A 552 -32.43 -3.61 15.89
N ASP A 553 -31.25 -3.48 16.53
CA ASP A 553 -30.68 -2.18 16.91
C ASP A 553 -30.20 -1.45 15.65
N LYS A 554 -30.59 -0.18 15.49
CA LYS A 554 -30.18 0.64 14.35
C LYS A 554 -28.67 0.88 14.32
N GLU A 555 -28.05 1.00 15.49
CA GLU A 555 -26.62 1.27 15.61
C GLU A 555 -25.75 0.02 15.38
N THR A 556 -26.34 -1.17 15.23
CA THR A 556 -25.59 -2.40 14.93
C THR A 556 -24.77 -2.27 13.66
N TRP A 557 -23.67 -3.01 13.59
CA TRP A 557 -22.83 -3.11 12.42
C TRP A 557 -22.75 -4.54 11.90
N ASN A 558 -22.64 -4.64 10.57
CA ASN A 558 -22.11 -5.81 9.89
C ASN A 558 -20.67 -5.48 9.47
N VAL A 559 -19.71 -6.34 9.81
CA VAL A 559 -18.28 -6.09 9.64
C VAL A 559 -17.58 -7.35 9.13
N GLN A 560 -16.62 -7.22 8.24
CA GLN A 560 -15.82 -8.31 7.72
C GLN A 560 -14.33 -7.96 7.80
N LEU A 561 -13.50 -8.94 8.13
CA LEU A 561 -12.05 -8.77 8.22
C LEU A 561 -11.39 -9.20 6.91
N PHE A 562 -10.36 -8.46 6.50
CA PHE A 562 -9.61 -8.66 5.26
C PHE A 562 -8.11 -8.53 5.55
N ARG A 563 -7.27 -9.21 4.77
CA ARG A 563 -5.80 -9.16 4.91
C ARG A 563 -5.08 -9.12 3.57
N SER A 564 -3.80 -8.77 3.66
CA SER A 564 -2.75 -9.18 2.74
C SER A 564 -1.75 -9.97 3.58
N ILE A 565 -1.69 -11.29 3.46
CA ILE A 565 -0.75 -12.14 4.24
C ILE A 565 -0.62 -13.53 3.60
N ASP A 566 0.54 -14.18 3.73
CA ASP A 566 0.77 -15.52 3.18
C ASP A 566 1.03 -16.59 4.25
N GLY A 567 1.11 -17.85 3.81
CA GLY A 567 1.49 -19.00 4.63
C GLY A 567 2.90 -18.95 5.21
N GLY A 568 3.75 -18.01 4.79
CA GLY A 568 5.06 -17.73 5.37
C GLY A 568 4.94 -16.90 6.65
N ALA A 569 3.92 -16.05 6.74
CA ALA A 569 3.60 -15.21 7.89
C ALA A 569 2.49 -15.77 8.80
N ALA A 570 1.56 -16.58 8.28
CA ALA A 570 0.41 -17.10 9.05
C ALA A 570 0.31 -18.63 9.03
N PHE A 571 0.10 -19.23 10.20
CA PHE A 571 -0.18 -20.67 10.35
C PHE A 571 -1.66 -20.98 10.10
N GLY A 572 -1.96 -22.19 9.59
CA GLY A 572 -3.33 -22.74 9.57
C GLY A 572 -4.22 -22.27 8.42
N PHE A 573 -3.62 -21.85 7.30
CA PHE A 573 -4.36 -21.79 6.03
C PHE A 573 -4.70 -23.20 5.50
N PRO A 574 -5.74 -23.36 4.67
CA PRO A 574 -6.06 -24.65 4.06
C PRO A 574 -5.01 -25.09 3.04
N GLU A 575 -4.73 -26.40 3.02
CA GLU A 575 -3.68 -26.99 2.17
C GLU A 575 -4.20 -27.50 0.81
N THR A 576 -5.52 -27.68 0.64
CA THR A 576 -6.11 -28.16 -0.62
C THR A 576 -6.45 -27.00 -1.56
N PRO A 577 -6.30 -27.15 -2.89
CA PRO A 577 -6.70 -26.12 -3.85
C PRO A 577 -8.20 -25.78 -3.81
N GLU A 578 -9.07 -26.74 -3.46
CA GLU A 578 -10.50 -26.49 -3.33
C GLU A 578 -10.78 -25.61 -2.11
N ASP A 579 -10.21 -25.94 -0.95
CA ASP A 579 -10.39 -25.13 0.26
C ASP A 579 -9.78 -23.73 0.12
N ALA A 580 -8.61 -23.63 -0.50
CA ALA A 580 -7.96 -22.37 -0.85
C ALA A 580 -8.88 -21.49 -1.74
N ALA A 581 -9.35 -22.02 -2.87
CA ALA A 581 -10.21 -21.29 -3.80
C ALA A 581 -11.56 -20.90 -3.19
N ARG A 582 -12.14 -21.73 -2.30
CA ARG A 582 -13.36 -21.41 -1.54
C ARG A 582 -13.14 -20.26 -0.55
N ALA A 583 -11.95 -20.16 0.05
CA ALA A 583 -11.52 -19.05 0.90
C ALA A 583 -10.97 -17.83 0.13
N GLY A 584 -10.93 -17.87 -1.21
CA GLY A 584 -10.36 -16.82 -2.07
C GLY A 584 -8.83 -16.69 -2.01
N LEU A 585 -8.17 -17.70 -1.44
CA LEU A 585 -6.71 -17.76 -1.38
C LEU A 585 -6.15 -18.18 -2.74
N VAL A 586 -4.99 -17.64 -3.10
CA VAL A 586 -4.30 -17.94 -4.37
C VAL A 586 -2.91 -18.51 -4.11
N SER A 587 -2.41 -19.35 -5.02
CA SER A 587 -1.03 -19.83 -4.93
C SER A 587 -0.03 -18.74 -5.31
N GLY A 588 1.01 -18.62 -4.49
CA GLY A 588 2.22 -17.88 -4.82
C GLY A 588 3.28 -18.74 -5.51
N LYS A 589 4.55 -18.45 -5.23
CA LYS A 589 5.71 -19.27 -5.58
C LYS A 589 5.82 -20.45 -4.62
N ASP A 590 6.05 -20.21 -3.34
CA ASP A 590 6.26 -21.26 -2.33
C ASP A 590 5.21 -21.24 -1.21
N ASN A 591 4.37 -20.19 -1.10
CA ASN A 591 3.30 -20.07 -0.11
C ASN A 591 1.91 -19.83 -0.72
N ILE A 592 0.87 -20.09 0.06
CA ILE A 592 -0.52 -19.70 -0.20
C ILE A 592 -0.75 -18.25 0.27
N ILE A 593 -1.54 -17.47 -0.47
CA ILE A 593 -1.69 -16.02 -0.27
C ILE A 593 -3.16 -15.65 0.01
N ASP A 594 -3.40 -14.95 1.11
CA ASP A 594 -4.61 -14.17 1.41
C ASP A 594 -4.40 -12.74 0.90
N ARG A 595 -5.26 -12.32 -0.03
CA ARG A 595 -5.26 -11.03 -0.74
C ARG A 595 -6.60 -10.31 -0.61
N SER A 596 -7.37 -10.69 0.39
CA SER A 596 -8.77 -10.30 0.56
C SER A 596 -8.99 -8.80 0.75
N ILE A 597 -7.95 -8.01 1.10
CA ILE A 597 -8.04 -6.53 1.07
C ILE A 597 -8.25 -6.02 -0.36
N GLN A 598 -7.44 -6.45 -1.34
CA GLN A 598 -7.59 -5.98 -2.71
C GLN A 598 -8.99 -6.31 -3.23
N ASP A 599 -9.47 -7.52 -2.93
CA ASP A 599 -10.75 -8.02 -3.40
C ASP A 599 -11.93 -7.30 -2.69
N ALA A 600 -11.78 -6.90 -1.42
CA ALA A 600 -12.73 -6.06 -0.72
C ALA A 600 -12.82 -4.64 -1.29
N TYR A 601 -11.68 -4.01 -1.63
CA TYR A 601 -11.64 -2.73 -2.33
C TYR A 601 -12.33 -2.83 -3.70
N VAL A 602 -12.00 -3.82 -4.52
CA VAL A 602 -12.62 -4.06 -5.83
C VAL A 602 -14.14 -4.21 -5.71
N ASN A 603 -14.63 -5.02 -4.76
CA ASN A 603 -16.07 -5.20 -4.53
C ASN A 603 -16.76 -3.92 -4.02
N ALA A 604 -16.06 -3.07 -3.26
CA ALA A 604 -16.58 -1.79 -2.79
C ALA A 604 -16.70 -0.77 -3.93
N ILE A 605 -15.67 -0.64 -4.76
CA ILE A 605 -15.66 0.25 -5.94
C ILE A 605 -16.75 -0.19 -6.93
N ARG A 606 -16.86 -1.49 -7.24
CA ARG A 606 -17.85 -2.01 -8.19
C ARG A 606 -19.30 -1.75 -7.78
N ARG A 607 -19.64 -1.87 -6.49
CA ARG A 607 -21.01 -1.58 -6.02
C ARG A 607 -21.33 -0.09 -5.92
N ALA A 608 -20.34 0.79 -5.80
CA ALA A 608 -20.52 2.23 -5.67
C ALA A 608 -21.44 2.82 -6.75
N LYS A 609 -22.32 3.75 -6.35
CA LYS A 609 -23.35 4.33 -7.21
C LYS A 609 -23.47 5.86 -7.15
N ASN A 610 -23.04 6.50 -6.06
CA ASN A 610 -23.10 7.93 -5.82
C ASN A 610 -21.69 8.53 -5.81
N PHE A 611 -20.85 8.11 -4.86
CA PHE A 611 -19.50 8.65 -4.71
C PHE A 611 -18.55 7.70 -3.97
N ILE A 612 -17.25 7.96 -4.12
CA ILE A 612 -16.18 7.36 -3.33
C ILE A 612 -15.31 8.49 -2.75
N TYR A 613 -14.96 8.36 -1.48
CA TYR A 613 -13.99 9.21 -0.79
C TYR A 613 -12.84 8.33 -0.28
N ILE A 614 -11.61 8.65 -0.65
CA ILE A 614 -10.39 7.92 -0.28
C ILE A 614 -9.45 8.87 0.42
N GLU A 615 -8.85 8.42 1.52
CA GLU A 615 -7.67 9.02 2.13
C GLU A 615 -6.59 7.92 2.15
N ASN A 616 -5.43 8.15 1.51
CA ASN A 616 -4.38 7.15 1.45
C ASN A 616 -2.95 7.71 1.35
N GLN A 617 -2.01 7.13 2.11
CA GLN A 617 -0.57 7.44 2.06
C GLN A 617 0.03 7.29 0.64
N TYR A 618 -0.47 6.34 -0.15
CA TYR A 618 -0.05 6.13 -1.54
C TYR A 618 -1.24 5.95 -2.46
N PHE A 619 -1.16 6.50 -3.68
CA PHE A 619 -2.12 6.22 -4.74
C PHE A 619 -1.40 5.94 -6.06
N LEU A 620 -0.98 4.69 -6.25
CA LEU A 620 -0.33 4.21 -7.47
C LEU A 620 -0.80 2.79 -7.80
N GLY A 621 -0.83 2.39 -9.07
CA GLY A 621 -1.11 1.00 -9.45
C GLY A 621 -1.83 0.80 -10.79
N SER A 622 -2.28 -0.43 -11.01
CA SER A 622 -2.84 -0.92 -12.28
C SER A 622 -1.86 -0.73 -13.46
N SER A 623 -0.56 -0.98 -13.24
CA SER A 623 0.51 -0.63 -14.19
C SER A 623 0.36 -1.29 -15.56
N TYR A 624 -0.31 -2.44 -15.66
CA TYR A 624 -0.63 -3.10 -16.92
C TYR A 624 -1.40 -2.21 -17.93
N ALA A 625 -2.02 -1.12 -17.47
CA ALA A 625 -2.77 -0.16 -18.28
C ALA A 625 -2.13 1.23 -18.35
N TRP A 626 -0.91 1.42 -17.83
CA TRP A 626 -0.16 2.67 -18.01
C TRP A 626 0.37 2.79 -19.46
N LYS A 627 0.59 4.03 -19.93
CA LYS A 627 1.23 4.29 -21.22
C LYS A 627 2.69 3.83 -21.19
N ALA A 628 3.15 3.19 -22.26
CA ALA A 628 4.52 2.68 -22.41
C ALA A 628 5.52 3.79 -22.79
N ASP A 629 5.55 4.87 -22.01
CA ASP A 629 6.42 6.03 -22.22
C ASP A 629 7.54 6.08 -21.16
N GLY A 630 8.80 6.02 -21.61
CA GLY A 630 9.99 5.89 -20.75
C GLY A 630 10.09 4.58 -19.93
N ILE A 631 9.09 3.70 -20.04
CA ILE A 631 8.94 2.43 -19.31
C ILE A 631 8.36 1.33 -20.21
N LYS A 632 8.55 0.07 -19.79
CA LYS A 632 7.72 -1.06 -20.23
C LYS A 632 6.72 -1.36 -19.10
N PRO A 633 5.41 -1.16 -19.28
CA PRO A 633 4.43 -1.30 -18.20
C PRO A 633 4.39 -2.72 -17.57
N GLU A 634 4.77 -3.75 -18.33
CA GLU A 634 4.91 -5.13 -17.88
C GLU A 634 6.08 -5.38 -16.91
N GLU A 635 7.11 -4.53 -16.88
CA GLU A 635 8.27 -4.66 -15.99
C GLU A 635 8.06 -3.95 -14.63
N ILE A 636 6.96 -3.21 -14.46
CA ILE A 636 6.64 -2.48 -13.22
C ILE A 636 6.06 -3.40 -12.14
N GLY A 637 5.20 -4.35 -12.52
CA GLY A 637 4.61 -5.33 -11.59
C GLY A 637 3.59 -4.79 -10.59
N ALA A 638 3.08 -3.55 -10.74
CA ALA A 638 2.05 -2.98 -9.86
C ALA A 638 0.63 -3.33 -10.36
N LEU A 639 0.29 -4.62 -10.30
CA LEU A 639 -0.84 -5.23 -11.01
C LEU A 639 -2.21 -5.12 -10.30
N HIS A 640 -2.29 -4.60 -9.07
CA HIS A 640 -3.57 -4.43 -8.37
C HIS A 640 -4.53 -3.49 -9.12
N LEU A 641 -5.84 -3.73 -8.98
CA LEU A 641 -6.86 -3.19 -9.88
C LEU A 641 -7.46 -1.84 -9.47
N ILE A 642 -7.13 -1.33 -8.27
CA ILE A 642 -7.91 -0.25 -7.62
C ILE A 642 -8.01 1.02 -8.49
N PRO A 643 -6.92 1.60 -9.00
CA PRO A 643 -7.00 2.75 -9.90
C PRO A 643 -7.85 2.52 -11.16
N LYS A 644 -7.71 1.36 -11.82
CA LYS A 644 -8.48 1.05 -13.04
C LYS A 644 -9.95 0.74 -12.74
N GLU A 645 -10.28 0.10 -11.62
CA GLU A 645 -11.68 -0.08 -11.19
C GLU A 645 -12.36 1.27 -10.88
N LEU A 646 -11.62 2.22 -10.29
CA LEU A 646 -12.12 3.57 -10.03
C LEU A 646 -12.39 4.33 -11.34
N SER A 647 -11.48 4.30 -12.31
CA SER A 647 -11.71 4.98 -13.59
C SER A 647 -12.79 4.29 -14.43
N LEU A 648 -12.80 2.94 -14.53
CA LEU A 648 -13.89 2.20 -15.21
C LEU A 648 -15.26 2.41 -14.55
N LYS A 649 -15.31 2.55 -13.21
CA LYS A 649 -16.53 2.97 -12.52
C LYS A 649 -16.99 4.35 -12.99
N ILE A 650 -16.12 5.35 -13.01
CA ILE A 650 -16.45 6.70 -13.51
C ILE A 650 -16.92 6.66 -14.97
N VAL A 651 -16.18 5.95 -15.85
CA VAL A 651 -16.52 5.76 -17.26
C VAL A 651 -17.94 5.19 -17.41
N SER A 652 -18.25 4.08 -16.73
CA SER A 652 -19.58 3.44 -16.80
C SER A 652 -20.73 4.37 -16.36
N LYS A 653 -20.46 5.31 -15.45
CA LYS A 653 -21.44 6.30 -14.97
C LYS A 653 -21.62 7.44 -15.98
N ILE A 654 -20.54 7.92 -16.60
CA ILE A 654 -20.58 8.87 -17.74
C ILE A 654 -21.35 8.26 -18.93
N GLU A 655 -21.06 7.00 -19.27
CA GLU A 655 -21.76 6.24 -20.31
C GLU A 655 -23.26 6.11 -20.02
N ALA A 656 -23.64 5.79 -18.78
CA ALA A 656 -25.03 5.76 -18.35
C ALA A 656 -25.70 7.16 -18.31
N GLY A 657 -24.92 8.24 -18.24
CA GLY A 657 -25.42 9.59 -17.96
C GLY A 657 -25.83 9.78 -16.50
N GLU A 658 -25.36 8.91 -15.61
CA GLU A 658 -25.63 8.98 -14.17
C GLU A 658 -24.50 9.72 -13.46
N ARG A 659 -24.85 10.61 -12.54
CA ARG A 659 -23.85 11.38 -11.79
C ARG A 659 -23.03 10.46 -10.85
N PHE A 660 -21.73 10.72 -10.75
CA PHE A 660 -20.78 10.05 -9.87
C PHE A 660 -19.60 10.97 -9.54
N THR A 661 -18.88 10.73 -8.45
CA THR A 661 -17.62 11.46 -8.12
C THR A 661 -16.67 10.61 -7.30
N VAL A 662 -15.38 10.67 -7.60
CA VAL A 662 -14.30 10.12 -6.77
C VAL A 662 -13.43 11.27 -6.25
N TYR A 663 -13.29 11.30 -4.94
CA TYR A 663 -12.45 12.23 -4.19
C TYR A 663 -11.28 11.44 -3.59
N VAL A 664 -10.04 11.87 -3.82
CA VAL A 664 -8.84 11.21 -3.29
C VAL A 664 -7.97 12.23 -2.55
N VAL A 665 -7.61 11.94 -1.30
CA VAL A 665 -6.62 12.71 -0.54
C VAL A 665 -5.37 11.84 -0.37
N VAL A 666 -4.22 12.39 -0.74
CA VAL A 666 -2.88 11.80 -0.59
C VAL A 666 -1.98 12.75 0.20
N PRO A 667 -0.86 12.32 0.79
CA PRO A 667 0.11 13.27 1.32
C PRO A 667 0.69 14.12 0.18
N MET A 668 1.25 15.30 0.48
CA MET A 668 1.81 16.17 -0.56
C MET A 668 2.98 15.49 -1.29
N TRP A 669 3.80 14.75 -0.53
CA TRP A 669 4.70 13.71 -1.00
C TRP A 669 4.76 12.59 0.07
N PRO A 670 5.14 11.35 -0.28
CA PRO A 670 5.46 10.31 0.71
C PRO A 670 6.61 10.71 1.64
N GLU A 671 6.45 10.49 2.95
CA GLU A 671 7.38 10.80 4.04
C GLU A 671 8.85 10.49 3.75
N GLY A 672 9.72 11.44 4.15
CA GLY A 672 11.16 11.41 3.93
C GLY A 672 11.63 12.52 3.00
N VAL A 673 12.94 12.65 2.81
CA VAL A 673 13.53 13.75 2.01
C VAL A 673 12.95 13.73 0.59
N PRO A 674 12.24 14.78 0.14
CA PRO A 674 11.40 14.69 -1.06
C PRO A 674 12.18 14.69 -2.37
N GLU A 675 13.44 15.15 -2.36
CA GLU A 675 14.40 15.00 -3.46
C GLU A 675 15.00 13.58 -3.57
N SER A 676 14.74 12.69 -2.60
CA SER A 676 15.27 11.32 -2.64
C SER A 676 14.66 10.52 -3.80
N ALA A 677 15.43 9.61 -4.40
CA ALA A 677 14.94 8.80 -5.52
C ALA A 677 13.82 7.81 -5.14
N SER A 678 13.63 7.53 -3.84
CA SER A 678 12.47 6.76 -3.37
C SER A 678 11.20 7.58 -3.54
N VAL A 679 11.13 8.76 -2.92
CA VAL A 679 9.99 9.68 -3.01
C VAL A 679 9.74 10.10 -4.46
N GLN A 680 10.79 10.48 -5.20
CA GLN A 680 10.66 10.87 -6.61
C GLN A 680 10.15 9.73 -7.52
N ALA A 681 10.57 8.47 -7.31
CA ALA A 681 10.05 7.35 -8.10
C ALA A 681 8.57 7.07 -7.80
N ILE A 682 8.19 7.11 -6.51
CA ILE A 682 6.81 6.92 -6.08
C ILE A 682 5.90 8.02 -6.64
N LEU A 683 6.38 9.27 -6.70
CA LEU A 683 5.66 10.39 -7.32
C LEU A 683 5.44 10.19 -8.84
N ASP A 684 6.39 9.63 -9.59
CA ASP A 684 6.17 9.29 -11.01
C ASP A 684 5.18 8.11 -11.17
N TRP A 685 5.20 7.13 -10.27
CA TRP A 685 4.18 6.06 -10.26
C TRP A 685 2.78 6.58 -9.95
N GLN A 686 2.64 7.50 -8.99
CA GLN A 686 1.40 8.22 -8.70
C GLN A 686 0.93 9.05 -9.91
N ARG A 687 1.83 9.82 -10.52
CA ARG A 687 1.57 10.61 -11.73
C ARG A 687 1.06 9.74 -12.89
N ARG A 688 1.72 8.63 -13.21
CA ARG A 688 1.28 7.68 -14.27
C ARG A 688 -0.08 7.07 -13.97
N THR A 689 -0.37 6.83 -12.70
CA THR A 689 -1.67 6.30 -12.26
C THR A 689 -2.78 7.34 -12.42
N MET A 690 -2.55 8.58 -12.01
CA MET A 690 -3.45 9.72 -12.27
C MET A 690 -3.67 9.91 -13.78
N GLU A 691 -2.61 9.88 -14.58
CA GLU A 691 -2.64 10.09 -16.03
C GLU A 691 -3.47 9.00 -16.75
N MET A 692 -3.29 7.74 -16.37
CA MET A 692 -4.11 6.62 -16.85
C MET A 692 -5.60 6.87 -16.57
N MET A 693 -5.95 7.24 -15.33
CA MET A 693 -7.34 7.44 -14.93
C MET A 693 -7.98 8.66 -15.62
N TYR A 694 -7.27 9.78 -15.72
CA TYR A 694 -7.77 10.96 -16.42
C TYR A 694 -7.92 10.71 -17.94
N THR A 695 -6.99 9.96 -18.55
CA THR A 695 -7.11 9.53 -19.96
C THR A 695 -8.39 8.70 -20.18
N ASP A 696 -8.71 7.73 -19.31
CA ASP A 696 -9.94 6.93 -19.40
C ASP A 696 -11.20 7.84 -19.34
N ILE A 697 -11.24 8.76 -18.37
CA ILE A 697 -12.39 9.64 -18.10
C ILE A 697 -12.63 10.61 -19.26
N ILE A 698 -11.56 11.21 -19.79
CA ILE A 698 -11.64 12.14 -20.91
C ILE A 698 -12.12 11.44 -22.18
N GLN A 699 -11.64 10.22 -22.46
CA GLN A 699 -12.12 9.44 -23.60
C GLN A 699 -13.63 9.13 -23.48
N ALA A 700 -14.13 8.82 -22.29
CA ALA A 700 -15.57 8.63 -22.06
C ALA A 700 -16.38 9.93 -22.24
N LEU A 701 -15.89 11.08 -21.74
CA LEU A 701 -16.52 12.39 -21.94
C LEU A 701 -16.58 12.77 -23.43
N GLN A 702 -15.47 12.59 -24.16
CA GLN A 702 -15.39 12.81 -25.61
C GLN A 702 -16.35 11.88 -26.38
N ALA A 703 -16.36 10.58 -26.08
CA ALA A 703 -17.26 9.59 -26.70
C ALA A 703 -18.75 9.88 -26.40
N LYS A 704 -19.05 10.44 -25.22
CA LYS A 704 -20.39 10.90 -24.83
C LYS A 704 -20.77 12.25 -25.46
N GLY A 705 -19.84 12.97 -26.08
CA GLY A 705 -20.03 14.33 -26.59
C GLY A 705 -20.27 15.37 -25.49
N THR A 706 -19.69 15.18 -24.30
CA THR A 706 -19.91 16.01 -23.11
C THR A 706 -18.68 16.86 -22.82
N GLU A 707 -18.81 18.18 -22.99
CA GLU A 707 -17.80 19.16 -22.57
C GLU A 707 -17.93 19.40 -21.06
N ALA A 708 -17.01 18.83 -20.27
CA ALA A 708 -16.96 18.96 -18.82
C ALA A 708 -15.52 18.84 -18.30
N ASN A 709 -15.24 19.40 -17.11
CA ASN A 709 -13.95 19.27 -16.46
C ASN A 709 -13.78 17.83 -15.91
N PRO A 710 -12.69 17.09 -16.22
CA PRO A 710 -12.45 15.78 -15.62
C PRO A 710 -12.28 15.86 -14.09
N LYS A 711 -11.81 16.98 -13.53
CA LYS A 711 -11.78 17.24 -12.07
C LYS A 711 -13.18 17.35 -11.43
N ASP A 712 -14.26 17.41 -12.22
CA ASP A 712 -15.63 17.26 -11.70
C ASP A 712 -16.04 15.78 -11.54
N TYR A 713 -15.21 14.81 -11.91
CA TYR A 713 -15.49 13.37 -11.77
C TYR A 713 -14.45 12.61 -10.95
N LEU A 714 -13.16 12.97 -11.09
CA LEU A 714 -12.05 12.47 -10.30
C LEU A 714 -11.22 13.66 -9.85
N THR A 715 -11.08 13.87 -8.54
CA THR A 715 -10.31 14.99 -8.00
C THR A 715 -9.35 14.52 -6.91
N PHE A 716 -8.15 15.11 -6.90
CA PHE A 716 -7.04 14.76 -6.03
C PHE A 716 -6.64 15.97 -5.18
N PHE A 717 -6.40 15.70 -3.90
CA PHE A 717 -6.01 16.68 -2.89
C PHE A 717 -4.80 16.20 -2.10
N CYS A 718 -4.15 17.13 -1.42
CA CYS A 718 -3.31 16.85 -0.27
C CYS A 718 -3.69 17.74 0.91
N LEU A 719 -3.14 17.47 2.09
CA LEU A 719 -3.36 18.31 3.27
C LEU A 719 -2.12 19.16 3.56
N GLY A 720 -2.34 20.36 4.10
CA GLY A 720 -1.29 21.24 4.56
C GLY A 720 -1.79 22.26 5.57
N ASN A 721 -0.86 22.81 6.36
CA ASN A 721 -1.16 23.87 7.32
C ASN A 721 -0.22 25.07 7.09
N ARG A 722 -0.62 26.24 7.58
CA ARG A 722 0.20 27.45 7.59
C ARG A 722 -0.19 28.33 8.77
N GLU A 723 0.77 28.63 9.64
CA GLU A 723 0.52 29.24 10.95
C GLU A 723 1.26 30.57 11.14
N VAL A 724 0.54 31.69 11.31
CA VAL A 724 1.19 32.96 11.72
C VAL A 724 1.87 32.78 13.07
N LYS A 725 3.11 33.27 13.23
CA LYS A 725 3.80 33.19 14.54
C LYS A 725 3.04 34.02 15.57
N LYS A 726 2.64 33.39 16.69
CA LYS A 726 1.89 34.04 17.77
C LYS A 726 2.78 34.37 18.96
N SER A 727 2.38 35.35 19.78
CA SER A 727 3.12 35.69 20.99
C SER A 727 2.96 34.58 22.04
N GLY A 728 4.07 34.10 22.60
CA GLY A 728 4.10 32.96 23.51
C GLY A 728 4.16 31.59 22.81
N GLU A 729 4.44 31.55 21.51
CA GLU A 729 4.82 30.33 20.79
C GLU A 729 6.26 29.91 21.16
N TYR A 730 6.60 28.63 20.98
CA TYR A 730 7.94 28.09 21.25
C TYR A 730 9.03 28.84 20.46
N GLU A 731 10.10 29.24 21.14
CA GLU A 731 11.30 29.83 20.56
C GLU A 731 12.45 28.82 20.66
N PRO A 732 12.99 28.30 19.54
CA PRO A 732 14.07 27.32 19.54
C PRO A 732 15.42 27.91 19.99
N GLU A 733 16.30 27.06 20.53
CA GLU A 733 17.65 27.45 20.98
C GLU A 733 18.65 27.58 19.81
N GLU A 734 18.43 26.82 18.74
CA GLU A 734 19.19 26.79 17.50
C GLU A 734 18.34 27.30 16.32
N GLN A 735 18.92 27.32 15.11
CA GLN A 735 18.20 27.59 13.86
C GLN A 735 18.61 26.53 12.81
N PRO A 736 17.77 26.25 11.80
CA PRO A 736 18.16 25.46 10.63
C PRO A 736 19.32 26.12 9.86
N GLU A 737 20.14 25.31 9.18
CA GLU A 737 21.16 25.83 8.28
C GLU A 737 20.54 26.64 7.12
N PRO A 738 21.12 27.79 6.70
CA PRO A 738 20.54 28.64 5.66
C PRO A 738 20.40 27.95 4.29
N ASP A 739 19.47 28.46 3.48
CA ASP A 739 19.14 27.96 2.12
C ASP A 739 18.68 26.50 2.03
N THR A 740 18.48 25.81 3.17
CA THR A 740 17.91 24.45 3.24
C THR A 740 16.40 24.44 3.04
N ASN A 741 15.79 23.26 2.85
CA ASN A 741 14.33 23.14 2.81
C ASN A 741 13.71 23.43 4.19
N TYR A 742 14.45 23.11 5.27
CA TYR A 742 14.02 23.32 6.65
C TYR A 742 13.95 24.81 7.01
N SER A 743 14.98 25.61 6.69
CA SER A 743 14.93 27.06 6.95
C SER A 743 13.77 27.71 6.18
N LYS A 744 13.58 27.35 4.90
CA LYS A 744 12.49 27.88 4.08
C LYS A 744 11.10 27.51 4.61
N ALA A 745 10.86 26.25 5.00
CA ALA A 745 9.57 25.85 5.59
C ALA A 745 9.30 26.53 6.95
N GLN A 746 10.36 26.76 7.74
CA GLN A 746 10.29 27.51 9.00
C GLN A 746 9.99 29.00 8.77
N GLU A 747 10.64 29.64 7.79
CA GLU A 747 10.47 31.05 7.40
C GLU A 747 9.12 31.30 6.72
N ALA A 748 8.70 30.44 5.78
CA ALA A 748 7.42 30.48 5.08
C ALA A 748 6.24 29.98 5.93
N ARG A 749 6.54 29.40 7.10
CA ARG A 749 5.60 29.04 8.17
C ARG A 749 4.55 27.99 7.78
N ARG A 750 4.90 27.11 6.84
CA ARG A 750 4.02 26.10 6.22
C ARG A 750 4.66 24.73 6.18
N PHE A 751 3.83 23.69 6.19
CA PHE A 751 4.23 22.33 5.85
C PHE A 751 3.01 21.50 5.42
N MET A 752 3.23 20.35 4.78
CA MET A 752 2.16 19.40 4.57
C MET A 752 1.65 18.84 5.91
N ILE A 753 0.39 18.46 5.96
CA ILE A 753 -0.12 17.55 6.98
C ILE A 753 -0.01 16.17 6.35
N TYR A 754 0.69 15.26 7.01
CA TYR A 754 0.98 13.97 6.43
C TYR A 754 -0.23 13.04 6.54
N VAL A 755 -0.81 12.73 5.38
CA VAL A 755 -1.93 11.78 5.24
C VAL A 755 -1.36 10.36 5.34
N HIS A 756 -1.16 9.88 6.56
CA HIS A 756 -0.80 8.48 6.78
C HIS A 756 -2.01 7.54 6.72
N THR A 757 -3.24 8.09 6.74
CA THR A 757 -4.50 7.35 6.60
C THR A 757 -4.46 6.21 5.56
N LYS A 758 -5.20 5.12 5.81
CA LYS A 758 -5.58 4.11 4.80
C LYS A 758 -7.07 3.77 4.88
N MET A 759 -7.91 4.59 4.23
CA MET A 759 -9.36 4.55 4.38
C MET A 759 -10.10 4.79 3.06
N MET A 760 -11.27 4.15 2.90
CA MET A 760 -12.20 4.44 1.80
C MET A 760 -13.65 4.38 2.28
N ILE A 761 -14.41 5.45 2.02
CA ILE A 761 -15.87 5.53 2.21
C ILE A 761 -16.58 5.47 0.85
N VAL A 762 -17.69 4.74 0.79
CA VAL A 762 -18.52 4.56 -0.41
C VAL A 762 -19.98 4.87 -0.09
N ASP A 763 -20.58 5.75 -0.90
CA ASP A 763 -22.01 6.12 -0.88
C ASP A 763 -22.57 6.54 0.51
N ASP A 764 -21.72 7.09 1.40
CA ASP A 764 -21.95 7.35 2.85
C ASP A 764 -22.41 6.12 3.67
N GLU A 765 -22.43 4.90 3.08
CA GLU A 765 -23.04 3.69 3.67
C GLU A 765 -22.06 2.56 4.01
N TYR A 766 -20.86 2.56 3.43
CA TYR A 766 -19.84 1.53 3.64
C TYR A 766 -18.45 2.16 3.80
N ILE A 767 -17.64 1.60 4.69
CA ILE A 767 -16.28 2.07 4.97
C ILE A 767 -15.27 0.90 4.99
N ILE A 768 -14.04 1.16 4.54
CA ILE A 768 -12.84 0.32 4.78
C ILE A 768 -11.86 1.14 5.61
N ILE A 769 -11.29 0.55 6.68
CA ILE A 769 -10.17 1.10 7.46
C ILE A 769 -9.18 -0.04 7.73
N GLY A 770 -7.88 0.24 7.60
CA GLY A 770 -6.83 -0.73 7.90
C GLY A 770 -5.43 -0.14 7.81
N SER A 771 -4.43 -1.00 7.64
CA SER A 771 -3.04 -0.63 7.42
C SER A 771 -2.63 -0.56 5.93
N ALA A 772 -3.44 -1.14 5.03
CA ALA A 772 -3.10 -1.33 3.62
C ALA A 772 -3.26 -0.07 2.74
N ASN A 773 -2.15 0.35 2.14
CA ASN A 773 -2.09 1.44 1.20
C ASN A 773 -2.66 1.09 -0.19
N ILE A 774 -2.92 2.08 -1.04
CA ILE A 774 -3.24 1.87 -2.46
C ILE A 774 -1.93 1.87 -3.26
N ASN A 775 -1.20 0.77 -3.07
CA ASN A 775 -0.01 0.39 -3.80
C ASN A 775 0.07 -1.16 -3.87
N GLN A 776 0.99 -1.71 -4.66
CA GLN A 776 1.21 -3.15 -4.77
C GLN A 776 1.81 -3.72 -3.49
N ARG A 777 2.75 -3.03 -2.83
CA ARG A 777 3.33 -3.45 -1.53
C ARG A 777 2.27 -3.91 -0.52
N SER A 778 1.17 -3.17 -0.40
CA SER A 778 0.07 -3.48 0.51
C SER A 778 -1.03 -4.37 -0.10
N LEU A 779 -1.26 -4.33 -1.42
CA LEU A 779 -2.41 -5.01 -2.06
C LEU A 779 -2.08 -6.34 -2.76
N ASP A 780 -0.81 -6.71 -2.86
CA ASP A 780 -0.34 -7.95 -3.48
C ASP A 780 -0.79 -9.23 -2.73
N GLY A 781 -0.73 -9.19 -1.40
CA GLY A 781 -0.91 -10.36 -0.52
C GLY A 781 0.41 -11.00 -0.06
N SER A 782 1.45 -11.01 -0.91
CA SER A 782 2.75 -11.67 -0.62
C SER A 782 3.94 -10.72 -0.39
N ARG A 783 3.71 -9.41 -0.49
CA ARG A 783 4.65 -8.34 -0.16
C ARG A 783 4.58 -7.99 1.34
N ASP A 784 4.14 -6.81 1.75
CA ASP A 784 3.96 -6.48 3.17
C ASP A 784 2.74 -7.21 3.75
N SER A 785 2.77 -7.54 5.04
CA SER A 785 1.58 -8.12 5.71
C SER A 785 0.66 -7.01 6.23
N GLU A 786 -0.62 -7.04 5.84
CA GLU A 786 -1.60 -5.99 6.13
C GLU A 786 -2.89 -6.54 6.76
N ILE A 787 -3.69 -5.65 7.35
CA ILE A 787 -5.02 -5.95 7.90
C ILE A 787 -5.98 -4.78 7.65
N ALA A 788 -7.23 -5.07 7.32
CA ALA A 788 -8.29 -4.08 7.22
C ALA A 788 -9.64 -4.69 7.62
N MET A 789 -10.57 -3.85 8.06
CA MET A 789 -11.98 -4.18 8.14
C MET A 789 -12.74 -3.46 7.05
N GLY A 790 -13.87 -4.04 6.63
CA GLY A 790 -14.91 -3.32 5.91
C GLY A 790 -16.25 -3.47 6.61
N ALA A 791 -16.98 -2.36 6.73
CA ALA A 791 -18.12 -2.25 7.64
C ALA A 791 -19.27 -1.40 7.07
N TYR A 792 -20.49 -1.70 7.52
CA TYR A 792 -21.68 -0.88 7.32
C TYR A 792 -22.70 -1.08 8.44
N GLN A 793 -23.53 -0.07 8.68
CA GLN A 793 -24.72 -0.19 9.52
C GLN A 793 -25.90 -0.62 8.65
N PRO A 794 -26.49 -1.82 8.81
CA PRO A 794 -27.50 -2.35 7.89
C PRO A 794 -28.81 -1.52 7.85
N TYR A 795 -29.05 -0.68 8.85
CA TYR A 795 -30.21 0.22 8.93
C TYR A 795 -29.98 1.63 8.39
N HIS A 796 -28.74 1.98 8.01
CA HIS A 796 -28.37 3.32 7.52
C HIS A 796 -27.84 3.28 6.06
N LEU A 797 -28.43 2.42 5.23
CA LEU A 797 -28.06 2.22 3.82
C LEU A 797 -28.68 3.27 2.90
N SER A 798 -27.91 3.76 1.92
CA SER A 798 -28.29 4.76 0.91
C SER A 798 -29.17 4.19 -0.22
N THR A 799 -30.10 3.28 0.12
CA THR A 799 -30.87 2.46 -0.85
C THR A 799 -32.24 3.04 -1.20
N ARG A 800 -32.79 3.93 -0.36
CA ARG A 800 -34.10 4.60 -0.56
C ARG A 800 -34.07 6.07 -0.15
N GLU A 801 -33.35 6.33 0.92
CA GLU A 801 -33.03 7.64 1.48
C GLU A 801 -31.48 7.71 1.57
N PRO A 802 -30.86 8.90 1.67
CA PRO A 802 -29.41 9.01 1.86
C PRO A 802 -28.94 8.32 3.13
N ALA A 803 -27.72 7.76 3.10
CA ALA A 803 -27.09 7.22 4.31
C ALA A 803 -26.76 8.35 5.30
N ARG A 804 -27.20 8.19 6.55
CA ARG A 804 -27.12 9.19 7.63
C ARG A 804 -26.85 8.52 8.99
N GLY A 805 -25.99 7.50 8.97
CA GLY A 805 -25.45 6.82 10.14
C GLY A 805 -24.06 7.32 10.52
N GLN A 806 -23.32 6.54 11.31
CA GLN A 806 -22.00 6.90 11.82
C GLN A 806 -20.97 7.18 10.71
N ILE A 807 -21.03 6.45 9.59
CA ILE A 807 -20.12 6.66 8.43
C ILE A 807 -20.32 8.05 7.83
N HIS A 808 -21.58 8.50 7.67
CA HIS A 808 -21.90 9.85 7.21
C HIS A 808 -21.44 10.92 8.20
N GLY A 809 -21.65 10.69 9.50
CA GLY A 809 -21.19 11.58 10.57
C GLY A 809 -19.67 11.77 10.55
N PHE A 810 -18.94 10.65 10.47
CA PHE A 810 -17.49 10.60 10.36
C PHE A 810 -16.96 11.28 9.10
N ARG A 811 -17.57 11.02 7.94
CA ARG A 811 -17.21 11.66 6.67
C ARG A 811 -17.42 13.17 6.70
N LEU A 812 -18.48 13.67 7.34
CA LEU A 812 -18.66 15.11 7.58
C LEU A 812 -17.70 15.68 8.62
N ALA A 813 -17.25 14.89 9.61
CA ALA A 813 -16.27 15.31 10.61
C ALA A 813 -14.86 15.50 10.00
N LEU A 814 -14.45 14.60 9.11
CA LEU A 814 -13.25 14.74 8.28
C LEU A 814 -13.37 15.94 7.32
N TRP A 815 -14.50 16.08 6.63
CA TRP A 815 -14.70 17.22 5.73
C TRP A 815 -14.74 18.56 6.47
N TYR A 816 -15.21 18.61 7.72
CA TYR A 816 -15.17 19.82 8.54
C TYR A 816 -13.76 20.23 8.92
N GLU A 817 -12.90 19.28 9.29
CA GLU A 817 -11.47 19.52 9.51
C GLU A 817 -10.83 20.03 8.22
N HIS A 818 -10.92 19.24 7.15
CA HIS A 818 -10.22 19.50 5.89
C HIS A 818 -10.67 20.79 5.21
N LEU A 819 -11.96 21.14 5.29
CA LEU A 819 -12.50 22.35 4.66
C LEU A 819 -12.65 23.53 5.63
N GLY A 820 -12.39 23.34 6.94
CA GLY A 820 -12.65 24.34 7.99
C GLY A 820 -14.13 24.74 8.16
N MET A 821 -15.07 24.06 7.48
CA MET A 821 -16.48 24.43 7.44
C MET A 821 -17.39 23.27 7.03
N LEU A 822 -18.69 23.42 7.29
CA LEU A 822 -19.76 22.60 6.71
C LEU A 822 -20.65 23.45 5.79
N ASP A 823 -21.25 22.81 4.79
CA ASP A 823 -22.15 23.39 3.79
C ASP A 823 -23.16 22.31 3.33
N ASP A 824 -24.38 22.69 3.00
CA ASP A 824 -25.46 21.76 2.61
C ASP A 824 -25.12 20.92 1.36
N ALA A 825 -24.27 21.41 0.45
CA ALA A 825 -23.81 20.65 -0.70
C ALA A 825 -23.00 19.41 -0.28
N PHE A 826 -22.29 19.46 0.86
CA PHE A 826 -21.53 18.33 1.40
C PHE A 826 -22.45 17.19 1.90
N LEU A 827 -23.77 17.38 1.92
CA LEU A 827 -24.75 16.32 2.18
C LEU A 827 -25.00 15.43 0.94
N GLN A 828 -24.58 15.85 -0.25
CA GLN A 828 -24.66 15.09 -1.51
C GLN A 828 -23.31 15.14 -2.24
N PRO A 829 -22.30 14.35 -1.80
CA PRO A 829 -20.96 14.40 -2.39
C PRO A 829 -20.92 14.01 -3.87
N GLU A 830 -21.89 13.25 -4.36
CA GLU A 830 -22.05 12.99 -5.79
C GLU A 830 -22.39 14.25 -6.61
N SER A 831 -22.95 15.30 -6.00
CA SER A 831 -23.49 16.43 -6.75
C SER A 831 -22.40 17.29 -7.42
N LEU A 832 -22.74 17.88 -8.57
CA LEU A 832 -21.83 18.78 -9.29
C LEU A 832 -21.54 20.05 -8.46
N GLU A 833 -22.51 20.56 -7.70
CA GLU A 833 -22.28 21.67 -6.78
C GLU A 833 -21.24 21.30 -5.71
N CYS A 834 -21.33 20.09 -5.14
CA CYS A 834 -20.40 19.64 -4.11
C CYS A 834 -18.96 19.58 -4.65
N VAL A 835 -18.69 18.85 -5.73
CA VAL A 835 -17.33 18.74 -6.27
C VAL A 835 -16.75 20.10 -6.67
N GLN A 836 -17.56 20.96 -7.30
CA GLN A 836 -17.11 22.31 -7.68
C GLN A 836 -16.95 23.24 -6.48
N LYS A 837 -17.65 23.02 -5.36
CA LYS A 837 -17.45 23.77 -4.11
C LYS A 837 -16.18 23.31 -3.39
N VAL A 838 -15.96 22.00 -3.26
CA VAL A 838 -14.75 21.41 -2.67
C VAL A 838 -13.50 21.80 -3.48
N ASN A 839 -13.51 21.62 -4.81
CA ASN A 839 -12.39 22.00 -5.68
C ASN A 839 -12.02 23.49 -5.52
N ARG A 840 -12.99 24.42 -5.58
CA ARG A 840 -12.73 25.87 -5.41
C ARG A 840 -12.25 26.27 -4.01
N ILE A 841 -12.62 25.51 -2.96
CA ILE A 841 -12.06 25.73 -1.62
C ILE A 841 -10.60 25.28 -1.60
N ALA A 842 -10.31 24.10 -2.16
CA ALA A 842 -8.98 23.51 -2.16
C ALA A 842 -7.98 24.23 -3.09
N GLU A 843 -8.44 24.76 -4.22
CA GLU A 843 -7.68 25.67 -5.08
C GLU A 843 -7.30 26.95 -4.32
N LYS A 844 -8.27 27.58 -3.64
CA LYS A 844 -8.04 28.78 -2.83
C LYS A 844 -7.15 28.55 -1.60
N TYR A 845 -7.20 27.36 -0.99
CA TYR A 845 -6.31 27.00 0.10
C TYR A 845 -4.90 26.68 -0.42
N TRP A 846 -4.77 26.06 -1.61
CA TRP A 846 -3.49 25.97 -2.30
C TRP A 846 -2.88 27.36 -2.55
N ASP A 847 -3.65 28.33 -3.07
CA ASP A 847 -3.17 29.71 -3.28
C ASP A 847 -2.63 30.35 -1.99
N LEU A 848 -3.35 30.19 -0.86
CA LEU A 848 -2.95 30.71 0.46
C LEU A 848 -1.76 29.95 1.08
N TYR A 849 -1.62 28.67 0.77
CA TYR A 849 -0.48 27.85 1.17
C TYR A 849 0.78 28.20 0.37
N SER A 850 0.67 28.34 -0.96
CA SER A 850 1.79 28.55 -1.87
C SER A 850 2.28 30.00 -1.95
N SER A 851 1.45 31.00 -1.64
CA SER A 851 1.82 32.43 -1.65
C SER A 851 3.05 32.75 -0.79
N ASP A 852 3.85 33.74 -1.21
CA ASP A 852 4.96 34.27 -0.40
C ASP A 852 4.44 35.04 0.84
N ASP A 853 3.28 35.69 0.74
CA ASP A 853 2.67 36.48 1.82
C ASP A 853 1.95 35.60 2.85
N LEU A 854 1.95 36.02 4.12
CA LEU A 854 1.24 35.35 5.21
C LEU A 854 0.55 36.34 6.16
N GLU A 855 -0.72 36.62 5.91
CA GLU A 855 -1.54 37.54 6.75
C GLU A 855 -2.23 36.86 7.95
N ARG A 856 -2.50 35.55 7.87
CA ARG A 856 -3.34 34.79 8.81
C ARG A 856 -3.08 33.29 8.70
N ASP A 857 -3.58 32.54 9.69
CA ASP A 857 -3.63 31.07 9.62
C ASP A 857 -4.43 30.58 8.39
N LEU A 858 -4.05 29.41 7.88
CA LEU A 858 -4.79 28.73 6.82
C LEU A 858 -6.22 28.39 7.31
N PRO A 859 -7.31 28.68 6.56
CA PRO A 859 -8.67 28.52 7.11
C PRO A 859 -9.18 27.07 7.20
N GLY A 860 -8.45 26.12 6.64
CA GLY A 860 -8.73 24.69 6.56
C GLY A 860 -7.60 24.00 5.78
N HIS A 861 -7.51 22.67 5.83
CA HIS A 861 -6.31 21.93 5.44
C HIS A 861 -6.27 21.40 4.00
N LEU A 862 -7.41 21.26 3.31
CA LEU A 862 -7.51 20.62 2.00
C LEU A 862 -6.91 21.52 0.91
N LEU A 863 -5.86 21.05 0.25
CA LEU A 863 -5.21 21.71 -0.88
C LEU A 863 -5.53 20.93 -2.16
N SER A 864 -5.78 21.62 -3.29
CA SER A 864 -5.76 20.93 -4.59
C SER A 864 -4.37 20.32 -4.78
N TYR A 865 -4.29 19.02 -5.11
CA TYR A 865 -2.99 18.43 -5.43
C TYR A 865 -2.38 19.21 -6.61
N PRO A 866 -1.09 19.63 -6.55
CA PRO A 866 -0.56 20.71 -7.39
C PRO A 866 -0.22 20.31 -8.84
N ILE A 867 -1.17 19.68 -9.53
CA ILE A 867 -1.07 19.25 -10.93
C ILE A 867 -2.17 19.82 -11.82
N GLY A 868 -1.78 20.10 -13.06
CA GLY A 868 -2.69 20.31 -14.19
C GLY A 868 -3.10 18.99 -14.84
N VAL A 869 -4.16 19.03 -15.63
CA VAL A 869 -4.64 17.91 -16.46
C VAL A 869 -4.90 18.47 -17.86
N SER A 870 -4.27 17.89 -18.88
CA SER A 870 -4.43 18.35 -20.27
C SER A 870 -5.75 17.87 -20.89
N ALA A 871 -6.08 18.39 -22.07
CA ALA A 871 -7.26 17.98 -22.85
C ALA A 871 -7.22 16.50 -23.29
N ASP A 872 -6.06 15.84 -23.21
CA ASP A 872 -5.83 14.43 -23.54
C ASP A 872 -5.52 13.57 -22.30
N GLY A 873 -5.62 14.14 -21.09
CA GLY A 873 -5.42 13.45 -19.81
C GLY A 873 -3.96 13.35 -19.34
N GLU A 874 -3.04 14.07 -19.99
CA GLU A 874 -1.67 14.22 -19.51
C GLU A 874 -1.65 14.98 -18.17
N VAL A 875 -0.87 14.51 -17.20
CA VAL A 875 -0.69 15.16 -15.89
C VAL A 875 0.51 16.09 -15.96
N THR A 876 0.26 17.39 -15.83
CA THR A 876 1.25 18.45 -16.04
C THR A 876 1.61 19.17 -14.73
N GLU A 877 2.76 19.84 -14.71
CA GLU A 877 3.08 20.83 -13.69
C GLU A 877 2.07 21.99 -13.73
N LEU A 878 1.80 22.62 -12.58
CA LEU A 878 1.10 23.92 -12.56
C LEU A 878 2.07 25.05 -12.91
N PRO A 879 1.62 26.15 -13.55
CA PRO A 879 2.50 27.26 -13.91
C PRO A 879 3.22 27.86 -12.69
N GLY A 880 4.55 27.71 -12.66
CA GLY A 880 5.40 28.14 -11.52
C GLY A 880 5.57 27.10 -10.40
N THR A 881 5.04 25.88 -10.56
CA THR A 881 5.11 24.80 -9.55
C THR A 881 5.77 23.53 -10.14
N GLU A 882 7.00 23.67 -10.65
CA GLU A 882 7.85 22.51 -11.00
C GLU A 882 8.21 21.70 -9.74
N PHE A 883 8.49 22.41 -8.65
CA PHE A 883 8.86 21.86 -7.34
C PHE A 883 7.77 22.12 -6.30
N PHE A 884 7.70 21.29 -5.26
CA PHE A 884 6.88 21.61 -4.09
C PHE A 884 7.42 22.87 -3.38
N PRO A 885 6.55 23.72 -2.79
CA PRO A 885 6.96 24.91 -2.05
C PRO A 885 8.07 24.60 -1.03
N ASP A 886 9.04 25.51 -0.92
CA ASP A 886 10.21 25.43 -0.03
C ASP A 886 11.27 24.35 -0.38
N THR A 887 10.99 23.46 -1.34
CA THR A 887 11.87 22.35 -1.76
C THR A 887 12.59 22.57 -3.10
N LYS A 888 13.33 21.55 -3.55
CA LYS A 888 13.79 21.34 -4.94
C LYS A 888 13.28 19.99 -5.49
N ALA A 889 12.24 19.43 -4.88
CA ALA A 889 11.65 18.13 -5.22
C ALA A 889 10.54 18.29 -6.26
N ARG A 890 10.62 17.57 -7.40
CA ARG A 890 9.63 17.73 -8.48
C ARG A 890 8.26 17.23 -8.03
N VAL A 891 7.21 17.99 -8.34
CA VAL A 891 5.81 17.59 -8.06
C VAL A 891 5.41 16.34 -8.84
N LEU A 892 5.89 16.23 -10.08
CA LEU A 892 5.66 15.09 -10.97
C LEU A 892 6.56 13.88 -10.68
N GLY A 893 7.48 13.99 -9.72
CA GLY A 893 8.50 12.99 -9.44
C GLY A 893 9.54 12.83 -10.55
N ALA A 894 10.30 11.74 -10.46
CA ALA A 894 11.25 11.28 -11.46
C ALA A 894 11.47 9.77 -11.30
N LYS A 895 11.36 9.03 -12.41
CA LYS A 895 11.71 7.60 -12.46
C LYS A 895 13.15 7.39 -11.98
N SER A 896 13.35 6.45 -11.05
CA SER A 896 14.70 6.01 -10.67
C SER A 896 15.27 4.98 -11.67
N ASP A 897 16.54 5.14 -12.03
CA ASP A 897 17.30 4.18 -12.84
C ASP A 897 18.01 3.10 -11.98
N TYR A 898 17.90 3.17 -10.64
CA TYR A 898 18.60 2.26 -9.72
C TYR A 898 17.74 1.61 -8.64
N LEU A 899 16.56 2.17 -8.30
CA LEU A 899 15.58 1.50 -7.44
C LEU A 899 14.65 0.64 -8.31
N PRO A 900 14.68 -0.71 -8.21
CA PRO A 900 13.77 -1.55 -8.99
C PRO A 900 12.32 -1.34 -8.53
N PRO A 901 11.32 -1.36 -9.45
CA PRO A 901 9.93 -1.04 -9.11
C PRO A 901 9.35 -1.83 -7.94
N ILE A 902 9.76 -3.08 -7.73
CA ILE A 902 9.32 -3.94 -6.61
C ILE A 902 9.54 -3.34 -5.21
N LEU A 903 10.47 -2.38 -5.04
CA LEU A 903 10.67 -1.67 -3.77
C LEU A 903 9.76 -0.45 -3.60
N THR A 904 9.44 0.23 -4.70
CA THR A 904 8.71 1.51 -4.76
C THR A 904 7.27 1.38 -5.26
N THR A 905 6.78 0.15 -5.46
CA THR A 905 5.40 -0.17 -5.87
C THR A 905 4.66 -1.00 -4.84
#